data_AF-A0A0S7XSQ4-F1
#
_entry.id   AF-A0A0S7XSQ4-F1
#
_cell.length_a   1.000
_cell.length_b   1.000
_cell.length_c   1.000
_cell.angle_alpha   90.00
_cell.angle_beta   90.00
_cell.angle_gamma   90.00
#
_symmetry.space_group_name_H-M   'P 1'
#
loop_
_entity.id
_entity.type
_entity.pdbx_description
1 polymer ?
#
loop_
_entity_poly.entity_id
_entity_poly.type
_entity_poly.pdbx_seq_one_letter_code
_entity_poly.pdbx_strand_id
1 'polypeptide(L)'
;MCDLEYGWNYNHADLTKAIGSQINPNPIFYPVNADTNHGTAVIGELVSDNNGWGTTGICYGSSLKTCGTVYPNSTTWNVPGAMAYAIDSLSAGDVILLEQQWDYYYPAGGYIPIEWWLNYSPNPQTFNGVYAAIGNAIANGGGNGYVNTDYLTWFGNSGAIIVGAGGAYPGGTWPQGDLEKLPFSSYGRRFDLQGWGENVTTTGYGNLYSAEGYNYWYRRDFDGTSSASPVVAGAVACCVGYWKANISANPASPHYVRTILINTGTPQAVPQTGKIGPRPDLQATFTAFNAEWVDLTYPPLGEDTSYSSGVAWGDYDGDGDLDVYLTHGGYPNELFRNEGRGVFVDATSGPLGDSDFGLGVAWGDYDNDGDLDLYLANCFTANKLFRNEGGGSFIDATSGPLGDAACGTGVAWGDFDNDGDLDIYLVNDGSANKLFRNDGGGAFVDATGGPLGDPGNGTAVACGDYDNDNDLDIYIVNVGNANKLLRNEGNLVFVDATAGPLGDALNGRGVDWGDYDNDGDLDLYFANAYAGNKLLRNDGGGSFVDVTSGPLADGGNAKGVAWGDYDNDGDLDLFLAKGDGAILGPNRLLRNDGGGSFVDATSGALSDSGMWSGSALGDMDNDGDLDLYVGNLSGPNKLFLNQIGSTKHWLHVNLVGTVSNKSAIGARVRVVSGGLSQIREISGGSGYLSQNSLTAEFGLGSATQADTVEVRWPSGQADTMTAVSVDIMLQIYEGGFIRGDANGDGVINSADIVYLIDYLFKGGPAPNPLWVGDANSDGTINSADVVYLINYLFKGGPPPACP
;
A
#
# COMPACT_ATOMS: atom_id res chain seq x y z
N MET A 1 -23.66 -15.64 -12.42
CA MET A 1 -24.52 -14.45 -12.20
C MET A 1 -25.98 -14.87 -12.10
N CYS A 2 -26.77 -14.26 -11.22
CA CYS A 2 -28.23 -14.41 -11.18
C CYS A 2 -28.92 -13.08 -11.44
N ASP A 3 -29.73 -13.01 -12.49
CA ASP A 3 -30.50 -11.83 -12.84
C ASP A 3 -31.97 -11.98 -12.40
N LEU A 4 -32.47 -11.02 -11.63
CA LEU A 4 -33.77 -11.06 -10.97
C LEU A 4 -34.68 -9.96 -11.51
N GLU A 5 -35.73 -10.38 -12.21
CA GLU A 5 -36.58 -9.48 -13.00
C GLU A 5 -38.10 -9.73 -12.80
N TYR A 6 -38.91 -8.81 -13.32
CA TYR A 6 -40.36 -8.95 -13.41
C TYR A 6 -40.81 -10.13 -14.30
N GLY A 7 -40.11 -10.40 -15.41
CA GLY A 7 -40.45 -11.49 -16.31
C GLY A 7 -39.46 -11.65 -17.46
N TRP A 8 -39.24 -12.90 -17.88
CA TRP A 8 -38.13 -13.28 -18.76
C TRP A 8 -38.57 -13.64 -20.19
N ASN A 9 -37.82 -13.21 -21.21
CA ASN A 9 -37.98 -13.66 -22.59
C ASN A 9 -36.86 -14.64 -23.02
N TYR A 10 -37.14 -15.95 -22.91
CA TYR A 10 -36.18 -17.01 -23.26
C TYR A 10 -35.84 -17.12 -24.76
N ASN A 11 -36.53 -16.39 -25.63
CA ASN A 11 -36.27 -16.38 -27.07
C ASN A 11 -35.40 -15.20 -27.53
N HIS A 12 -34.80 -14.45 -26.61
CA HIS A 12 -33.93 -13.34 -26.96
C HIS A 12 -32.62 -13.81 -27.60
N ALA A 13 -32.13 -13.07 -28.60
CA ALA A 13 -30.94 -13.45 -29.36
C ALA A 13 -29.69 -13.58 -28.46
N ASP A 14 -29.58 -12.76 -27.43
CA ASP A 14 -28.41 -12.73 -26.54
C ASP A 14 -28.30 -13.91 -25.58
N LEU A 15 -29.41 -14.59 -25.27
CA LEU A 15 -29.39 -15.79 -24.42
C LEU A 15 -28.66 -16.98 -25.06
N THR A 16 -28.58 -17.01 -26.39
CA THR A 16 -27.83 -18.04 -27.12
C THR A 16 -26.31 -17.94 -26.92
N LYS A 17 -25.83 -16.83 -26.35
CA LYS A 17 -24.41 -16.57 -26.08
C LYS A 17 -23.95 -17.10 -24.71
N ALA A 18 -24.85 -17.36 -23.76
CA ALA A 18 -24.53 -17.86 -22.41
C ALA A 18 -24.48 -19.40 -22.37
N ILE A 19 -23.43 -19.97 -21.76
CA ILE A 19 -23.26 -21.43 -21.66
C ILE A 19 -23.94 -21.95 -20.37
N GLY A 20 -24.86 -22.92 -20.51
CA GLY A 20 -25.46 -23.64 -19.37
C GLY A 20 -26.54 -22.86 -18.61
N SER A 21 -27.26 -21.96 -19.27
CA SER A 21 -28.25 -21.09 -18.64
C SER A 21 -29.44 -21.84 -18.03
N GLN A 22 -29.73 -21.55 -16.75
CA GLN A 22 -31.03 -21.69 -16.03
C GLN A 22 -30.81 -21.66 -14.51
N ILE A 23 -31.73 -21.05 -13.73
CA ILE A 23 -32.58 -21.77 -12.75
C ILE A 23 -33.86 -20.98 -12.43
N ASN A 24 -35.04 -21.55 -12.70
CA ASN A 24 -36.35 -20.95 -12.36
C ASN A 24 -37.18 -21.86 -11.44
N PRO A 25 -37.69 -21.42 -10.28
CA PRO A 25 -38.57 -22.24 -9.44
C PRO A 25 -40.08 -22.07 -9.75
N ASN A 26 -40.51 -21.17 -10.64
CA ASN A 26 -41.94 -20.92 -10.93
C ASN A 26 -42.29 -20.84 -12.42
N PRO A 27 -43.51 -21.22 -12.83
CA PRO A 27 -43.92 -21.17 -14.23
C PRO A 27 -44.05 -19.72 -14.72
N ILE A 28 -43.38 -19.48 -15.85
CA ILE A 28 -43.29 -18.19 -16.55
C ILE A 28 -44.67 -17.78 -17.04
N PHE A 29 -45.10 -16.56 -16.70
CA PHE A 29 -46.25 -15.92 -17.35
C PHE A 29 -45.73 -14.74 -18.18
N TYR A 30 -46.11 -14.69 -19.46
CA TYR A 30 -46.02 -13.47 -20.26
C TYR A 30 -47.14 -12.55 -19.79
N PRO A 31 -46.86 -11.46 -19.04
CA PRO A 31 -47.89 -10.50 -18.72
C PRO A 31 -48.48 -10.02 -20.05
N VAL A 32 -49.81 -10.00 -20.16
CA VAL A 32 -50.52 -9.73 -21.42
C VAL A 32 -50.20 -8.34 -22.02
N ASN A 33 -49.45 -7.52 -21.28
CA ASN A 33 -49.00 -6.16 -21.62
C ASN A 33 -47.49 -5.91 -21.33
N ALA A 34 -46.66 -6.92 -21.08
CA ALA A 34 -45.22 -6.68 -20.89
C ALA A 34 -44.53 -6.46 -22.23
N ASP A 35 -43.70 -5.41 -22.30
CA ASP A 35 -42.80 -5.22 -23.43
C ASP A 35 -41.82 -6.40 -23.50
N THR A 36 -41.89 -7.17 -24.59
CA THR A 36 -41.15 -8.43 -24.75
C THR A 36 -39.65 -8.24 -24.98
N ASN A 37 -39.18 -6.99 -25.07
CA ASN A 37 -37.77 -6.64 -25.25
C ASN A 37 -37.06 -6.21 -23.97
N HIS A 38 -37.78 -5.95 -22.87
CA HIS A 38 -37.20 -5.25 -21.74
C HIS A 38 -36.33 -6.14 -20.85
N GLY A 39 -36.77 -7.36 -20.54
CA GLY A 39 -36.08 -8.30 -19.61
C GLY A 39 -34.85 -9.02 -20.17
N THR A 40 -34.20 -8.44 -21.18
CA THR A 40 -33.05 -9.03 -21.89
C THR A 40 -32.06 -8.01 -22.43
N ALA A 41 -32.39 -6.70 -22.35
CA ALA A 41 -31.51 -5.64 -22.81
C ALA A 41 -30.20 -5.60 -22.01
N VAL A 42 -30.26 -5.83 -20.70
CA VAL A 42 -29.08 -5.89 -19.83
C VAL A 42 -28.24 -7.14 -20.09
N ILE A 43 -28.81 -8.23 -20.59
CA ILE A 43 -28.06 -9.46 -20.91
C ILE A 43 -27.31 -9.37 -22.23
N GLY A 44 -27.91 -8.69 -23.23
CA GLY A 44 -27.23 -8.37 -24.48
C GLY A 44 -26.02 -7.47 -24.30
N GLU A 45 -26.00 -6.75 -23.18
CA GLU A 45 -24.86 -6.03 -22.67
C GLU A 45 -23.93 -6.93 -21.84
N LEU A 46 -24.36 -8.04 -21.24
CA LEU A 46 -23.51 -8.79 -20.30
C LEU A 46 -22.77 -10.00 -20.87
N VAL A 47 -23.07 -10.52 -22.07
CA VAL A 47 -22.44 -11.77 -22.56
C VAL A 47 -21.50 -11.51 -23.74
N SER A 48 -20.18 -11.71 -23.54
CA SER A 48 -19.16 -11.46 -24.57
C SER A 48 -19.06 -12.57 -25.62
N ASP A 49 -18.65 -12.19 -26.82
CA ASP A 49 -18.17 -13.10 -27.86
C ASP A 49 -16.83 -13.74 -27.43
N ASN A 50 -16.43 -14.85 -28.06
CA ASN A 50 -15.20 -15.60 -27.76
C ASN A 50 -13.88 -14.86 -28.07
N ASN A 51 -13.98 -13.66 -28.66
CA ASN A 51 -12.90 -12.75 -29.02
C ASN A 51 -12.96 -11.43 -28.21
N GLY A 52 -13.81 -11.36 -27.17
CA GLY A 52 -13.90 -10.21 -26.26
C GLY A 52 -14.57 -8.96 -26.84
N TRP A 53 -15.18 -9.03 -28.04
CA TRP A 53 -15.87 -7.89 -28.65
C TRP A 53 -17.40 -8.01 -28.55
N GLY A 54 -18.03 -6.99 -27.96
CA GLY A 54 -19.49 -6.88 -27.75
C GLY A 54 -19.76 -6.06 -26.49
N THR A 55 -20.80 -5.22 -26.51
CA THR A 55 -21.25 -4.42 -25.36
C THR A 55 -21.20 -5.26 -24.08
N THR A 56 -20.44 -4.78 -23.08
CA THR A 56 -20.39 -5.03 -21.61
C THR A 56 -20.02 -6.39 -20.98
N GLY A 57 -19.31 -7.26 -21.70
CA GLY A 57 -18.28 -8.16 -21.13
C GLY A 57 -18.46 -8.80 -19.74
N ILE A 58 -19.18 -9.92 -19.65
CA ILE A 58 -18.84 -11.01 -18.72
C ILE A 58 -18.04 -12.06 -19.49
N CYS A 59 -17.08 -12.68 -18.80
CA CYS A 59 -16.16 -13.71 -19.25
C CYS A 59 -16.85 -14.77 -20.13
N TYR A 60 -16.34 -14.95 -21.36
CA TYR A 60 -16.76 -16.00 -22.28
C TYR A 60 -16.83 -17.35 -21.56
N GLY A 61 -18.02 -17.96 -21.52
CA GLY A 61 -18.26 -19.24 -20.84
C GLY A 61 -18.86 -19.16 -19.43
N SER A 62 -19.17 -17.96 -18.92
CA SER A 62 -19.86 -17.79 -17.63
C SER A 62 -21.27 -18.37 -17.63
N SER A 63 -21.65 -18.99 -16.51
CA SER A 63 -23.01 -19.51 -16.31
C SER A 63 -23.98 -18.42 -15.86
N LEU A 64 -25.09 -18.27 -16.59
CA LEU A 64 -26.16 -17.32 -16.30
C LEU A 64 -27.37 -18.03 -15.66
N LYS A 65 -27.81 -17.54 -14.50
CA LYS A 65 -29.03 -17.97 -13.81
C LYS A 65 -30.03 -16.81 -13.82
N THR A 66 -31.32 -17.12 -13.79
CA THR A 66 -32.39 -16.14 -14.01
C THR A 66 -33.55 -16.43 -13.06
N CYS A 67 -33.97 -15.45 -12.25
CA CYS A 67 -35.03 -15.65 -11.26
C CYS A 67 -36.22 -14.71 -11.50
N GLY A 68 -37.40 -15.27 -11.80
CA GLY A 68 -38.62 -14.50 -12.00
C GLY A 68 -39.34 -14.18 -10.69
N THR A 69 -39.91 -12.97 -10.58
CA THR A 69 -40.59 -12.49 -9.36
C THR A 69 -42.11 -12.67 -9.33
N VAL A 70 -42.72 -13.25 -10.37
CA VAL A 70 -44.19 -13.38 -10.56
C VAL A 70 -44.69 -14.84 -10.42
N TYR A 71 -45.84 -15.03 -9.74
CA TYR A 71 -46.54 -16.32 -9.62
C TYR A 71 -47.70 -16.46 -10.63
N PRO A 72 -48.03 -17.70 -11.07
CA PRO A 72 -48.96 -17.99 -12.18
C PRO A 72 -50.44 -17.58 -11.98
N ASN A 73 -50.84 -17.10 -10.79
CA ASN A 73 -52.26 -16.95 -10.44
C ASN A 73 -52.59 -15.62 -9.73
N SER A 74 -51.67 -14.66 -9.67
CA SER A 74 -51.84 -13.48 -8.82
C SER A 74 -51.19 -12.23 -9.38
N THR A 75 -51.81 -11.07 -9.16
CA THR A 75 -51.17 -9.74 -9.25
C THR A 75 -50.16 -9.48 -8.13
N THR A 76 -49.75 -10.52 -7.38
CA THR A 76 -48.86 -10.43 -6.22
C THR A 76 -47.45 -10.92 -6.54
N TRP A 77 -46.46 -10.19 -6.04
CA TRP A 77 -45.03 -10.35 -6.32
C TRP A 77 -44.37 -11.16 -5.20
N ASN A 78 -43.35 -11.95 -5.53
CA ASN A 78 -42.50 -12.62 -4.54
C ASN A 78 -41.01 -12.42 -4.79
N VAL A 79 -40.61 -11.15 -4.79
CA VAL A 79 -39.21 -10.73 -4.73
C VAL A 79 -38.42 -11.45 -3.63
N PRO A 80 -38.89 -11.55 -2.36
CA PRO A 80 -38.10 -12.22 -1.32
C PRO A 80 -37.85 -13.71 -1.60
N GLY A 81 -38.83 -14.44 -2.14
CA GLY A 81 -38.65 -15.84 -2.49
C GLY A 81 -37.72 -16.06 -3.69
N ALA A 82 -37.78 -15.17 -4.68
CA ALA A 82 -36.84 -15.17 -5.81
C ALA A 82 -35.40 -14.90 -5.33
N MET A 83 -35.23 -13.95 -4.41
CA MET A 83 -33.93 -13.63 -3.82
C MET A 83 -33.35 -14.75 -2.95
N ALA A 84 -34.15 -15.32 -2.04
CA ALA A 84 -33.70 -16.45 -1.22
C ALA A 84 -33.23 -17.63 -2.08
N TYR A 85 -33.95 -17.89 -3.17
CA TYR A 85 -33.59 -18.93 -4.11
C TYR A 85 -32.31 -18.62 -4.91
N ALA A 86 -32.14 -17.36 -5.32
CA ALA A 86 -30.91 -16.90 -5.96
C ALA A 86 -29.71 -17.07 -5.03
N ILE A 87 -29.84 -16.66 -3.76
CA ILE A 87 -28.80 -16.80 -2.73
C ILE A 87 -28.42 -18.27 -2.52
N ASP A 88 -29.38 -19.17 -2.30
CA ASP A 88 -29.15 -20.62 -2.16
C ASP A 88 -28.47 -21.27 -3.37
N SER A 89 -28.56 -20.64 -4.54
CA SER A 89 -28.07 -21.17 -5.81
C SER A 89 -26.69 -20.63 -6.21
N LEU A 90 -26.07 -19.79 -5.40
CA LEU A 90 -24.82 -19.10 -5.72
C LEU A 90 -23.71 -19.43 -4.71
N SER A 91 -22.47 -19.22 -5.11
CA SER A 91 -21.26 -19.37 -4.29
C SER A 91 -20.64 -18.00 -3.99
N ALA A 92 -19.71 -17.95 -3.04
CA ALA A 92 -19.05 -16.70 -2.64
C ALA A 92 -18.26 -16.08 -3.81
N GLY A 93 -18.53 -14.80 -4.09
CA GLY A 93 -17.99 -14.07 -5.23
C GLY A 93 -18.82 -14.13 -6.52
N ASP A 94 -19.93 -14.86 -6.55
CA ASP A 94 -20.93 -14.73 -7.62
C ASP A 94 -21.67 -13.39 -7.55
N VAL A 95 -22.28 -12.96 -8.66
CA VAL A 95 -23.03 -11.69 -8.76
C VAL A 95 -24.54 -11.92 -8.88
N ILE A 96 -25.33 -11.19 -8.11
CA ILE A 96 -26.79 -11.04 -8.22
C ILE A 96 -27.09 -9.64 -8.77
N LEU A 97 -27.84 -9.58 -9.87
CA LEU A 97 -28.36 -8.34 -10.43
C LEU A 97 -29.86 -8.22 -10.11
N LEU A 98 -30.26 -7.07 -9.58
CA LEU A 98 -31.63 -6.69 -9.26
C LEU A 98 -32.07 -5.56 -10.18
N GLU A 99 -32.83 -5.89 -11.22
CA GLU A 99 -33.49 -4.89 -12.05
C GLU A 99 -35.00 -4.92 -11.80
N GLN A 100 -35.51 -3.89 -11.11
CA GLN A 100 -36.95 -3.74 -10.87
C GLN A 100 -37.43 -2.35 -11.29
N GLN A 101 -37.99 -2.29 -12.50
CA GLN A 101 -38.67 -1.10 -13.03
C GLN A 101 -40.19 -1.34 -13.08
N TRP A 102 -40.98 -0.34 -12.67
CA TRP A 102 -42.42 -0.30 -12.91
C TRP A 102 -42.79 0.93 -13.76
N ASP A 103 -43.71 0.77 -14.71
CA ASP A 103 -44.29 1.83 -15.55
C ASP A 103 -45.36 2.64 -14.77
N TYR A 104 -45.01 3.84 -14.26
CA TYR A 104 -45.93 4.66 -13.48
C TYR A 104 -46.95 5.35 -14.40
N TYR A 105 -48.21 4.94 -14.32
CA TYR A 105 -49.30 5.60 -15.05
C TYR A 105 -49.98 6.68 -14.19
N TYR A 106 -49.72 7.95 -14.55
CA TYR A 106 -50.59 9.15 -14.54
C TYR A 106 -50.01 10.39 -13.81
N PRO A 107 -49.82 11.57 -14.46
CA PRO A 107 -50.16 11.94 -15.85
C PRO A 107 -48.96 12.00 -16.81
N ALA A 108 -47.74 11.62 -16.41
CA ALA A 108 -46.58 11.53 -17.30
C ALA A 108 -45.92 10.17 -17.10
N GLY A 109 -46.03 9.28 -18.09
CA GLY A 109 -45.45 7.95 -18.07
C GLY A 109 -43.94 8.02 -17.83
N GLY A 110 -43.47 7.36 -16.78
CA GLY A 110 -42.07 7.25 -16.42
C GLY A 110 -41.85 6.05 -15.52
N TYR A 111 -40.66 5.45 -15.61
CA TYR A 111 -40.24 4.37 -14.73
C TYR A 111 -39.74 4.95 -13.40
N ILE A 112 -40.09 4.33 -12.26
CA ILE A 112 -39.58 4.73 -10.93
C ILE A 112 -38.84 3.57 -10.25
N PRO A 113 -37.82 3.84 -9.41
CA PRO A 113 -37.15 2.81 -8.63
C PRO A 113 -38.09 2.28 -7.55
N ILE A 114 -37.94 1.00 -7.18
CA ILE A 114 -38.86 0.36 -6.23
C ILE A 114 -38.86 1.02 -4.84
N GLU A 115 -37.76 1.69 -4.47
CA GLU A 115 -37.66 2.47 -3.23
C GLU A 115 -38.61 3.70 -3.17
N TRP A 116 -39.09 4.22 -4.31
CA TRP A 116 -40.04 5.36 -4.35
C TRP A 116 -41.49 4.93 -4.05
N TRP A 117 -41.79 3.64 -4.09
CA TRP A 117 -43.15 3.11 -3.97
C TRP A 117 -43.73 3.18 -2.55
N LEU A 118 -42.88 3.33 -1.51
CA LEU A 118 -43.26 3.39 -0.10
C LEU A 118 -44.28 4.49 0.22
N ASN A 119 -44.24 5.61 -0.51
CA ASN A 119 -45.13 6.75 -0.29
C ASN A 119 -46.47 6.65 -1.05
N TYR A 120 -46.61 5.73 -2.01
CA TYR A 120 -47.76 5.72 -2.94
C TYR A 120 -48.62 4.45 -2.87
N SER A 121 -48.12 3.31 -2.38
CA SER A 121 -48.96 2.14 -2.11
C SER A 121 -48.35 1.20 -1.05
N PRO A 122 -48.87 1.17 0.19
CA PRO A 122 -48.29 0.44 1.33
C PRO A 122 -48.64 -1.06 1.29
N ASN A 123 -48.45 -1.72 0.15
CA ASN A 123 -48.73 -3.15 0.04
C ASN A 123 -47.58 -3.96 0.71
N PRO A 124 -47.84 -4.79 1.73
CA PRO A 124 -46.81 -5.45 2.56
C PRO A 124 -45.84 -6.39 1.82
N GLN A 125 -46.12 -6.78 0.57
CA GLN A 125 -45.28 -7.74 -0.17
C GLN A 125 -43.98 -7.13 -0.69
N THR A 126 -43.98 -5.87 -1.12
CA THR A 126 -42.77 -5.14 -1.55
C THR A 126 -41.92 -4.74 -0.35
N PHE A 127 -42.58 -4.35 0.76
CA PHE A 127 -41.96 -3.98 2.03
C PHE A 127 -41.13 -5.13 2.64
N ASN A 128 -41.65 -6.36 2.58
CA ASN A 128 -40.94 -7.56 3.07
C ASN A 128 -39.84 -8.04 2.12
N GLY A 129 -39.93 -7.78 0.82
CA GLY A 129 -38.90 -8.15 -0.16
C GLY A 129 -37.63 -7.32 -0.02
N VAL A 130 -37.78 -6.01 0.16
CA VAL A 130 -36.66 -5.08 0.36
C VAL A 130 -36.03 -5.26 1.75
N TYR A 131 -36.82 -5.54 2.80
CA TYR A 131 -36.27 -5.91 4.11
C TYR A 131 -35.62 -7.30 4.12
N ALA A 132 -36.10 -8.26 3.32
CA ALA A 132 -35.42 -9.53 3.11
C ALA A 132 -34.15 -9.38 2.25
N ALA A 133 -34.08 -8.38 1.36
CA ALA A 133 -32.88 -8.02 0.62
C ALA A 133 -31.82 -7.39 1.54
N ILE A 134 -32.22 -6.41 2.35
CA ILE A 134 -31.34 -5.67 3.27
C ILE A 134 -30.92 -6.55 4.46
N GLY A 135 -31.81 -7.43 4.93
CA GLY A 135 -31.53 -8.33 6.05
C GLY A 135 -30.69 -9.57 5.72
N ASN A 136 -30.38 -9.86 4.44
CA ASN A 136 -29.68 -11.07 4.03
C ASN A 136 -28.42 -10.83 3.15
N ALA A 137 -27.98 -9.59 2.91
CA ALA A 137 -27.02 -9.29 1.84
C ALA A 137 -25.72 -8.54 2.23
N ILE A 138 -25.32 -8.50 3.50
CA ILE A 138 -24.08 -7.79 3.88
C ILE A 138 -23.17 -8.66 4.77
N ALA A 139 -21.98 -8.94 4.24
CA ALA A 139 -20.71 -9.11 4.96
C ALA A 139 -19.69 -8.33 4.11
N ASN A 140 -18.89 -7.37 4.58
CA ASN A 140 -18.30 -7.11 5.89
C ASN A 140 -18.47 -5.65 6.36
N GLY A 141 -18.21 -5.45 7.65
CA GLY A 141 -18.51 -4.24 8.41
C GLY A 141 -17.63 -3.01 8.13
N GLY A 142 -18.26 -1.86 8.38
CA GLY A 142 -17.70 -0.51 8.38
C GLY A 142 -18.86 0.44 8.66
N GLY A 143 -19.22 0.60 9.93
CA GLY A 143 -20.48 1.24 10.32
C GLY A 143 -20.55 2.74 10.00
N ASN A 144 -21.71 3.21 9.53
CA ASN A 144 -22.48 4.22 10.27
C ASN A 144 -23.91 4.43 9.71
N GLY A 145 -24.94 4.17 10.54
CA GLY A 145 -26.33 4.50 10.22
C GLY A 145 -27.41 3.96 11.17
N TYR A 146 -27.61 4.63 12.31
CA TYR A 146 -28.83 4.72 13.17
C TYR A 146 -29.62 3.48 13.66
N VAL A 147 -29.32 2.22 13.28
CA VAL A 147 -29.84 1.01 13.95
C VAL A 147 -28.77 -0.08 14.03
N ASN A 148 -28.48 -0.58 15.23
CA ASN A 148 -27.53 -1.68 15.50
C ASN A 148 -28.17 -3.03 15.07
N THR A 149 -27.50 -3.78 14.19
CA THR A 149 -27.94 -5.07 13.62
C THR A 149 -27.31 -6.30 14.28
N ASP A 150 -26.56 -6.14 15.38
CA ASP A 150 -25.74 -7.18 16.04
C ASP A 150 -26.56 -8.29 16.72
N TYR A 151 -27.89 -8.18 16.75
CA TYR A 151 -28.80 -9.10 17.45
C TYR A 151 -29.62 -10.02 16.53
N LEU A 152 -29.30 -10.11 15.23
CA LEU A 152 -30.03 -10.96 14.27
C LEU A 152 -29.32 -12.31 14.04
N THR A 153 -30.08 -13.42 14.12
CA THR A 153 -29.62 -14.79 13.85
C THR A 153 -29.91 -15.23 12.41
N TRP A 154 -28.93 -15.86 11.76
CA TRP A 154 -28.73 -16.02 10.32
C TRP A 154 -29.18 -17.39 9.77
N PHE A 155 -29.65 -17.46 8.52
CA PHE A 155 -29.84 -18.73 7.79
C PHE A 155 -29.47 -18.56 6.29
N GLY A 156 -28.45 -19.30 5.78
CA GLY A 156 -28.22 -19.49 4.33
C GLY A 156 -27.38 -18.46 3.55
N ASN A 157 -26.22 -18.00 4.07
CA ASN A 157 -25.35 -17.01 3.39
C ASN A 157 -24.50 -17.61 2.24
N SER A 158 -24.58 -17.04 1.03
CA SER A 158 -23.76 -17.44 -0.13
C SER A 158 -22.51 -16.59 -0.37
N GLY A 159 -22.42 -15.37 0.16
CA GLY A 159 -21.30 -14.44 -0.11
C GLY A 159 -21.30 -13.79 -1.51
N ALA A 160 -22.47 -13.63 -2.15
CA ALA A 160 -22.62 -13.02 -3.48
C ALA A 160 -22.78 -11.48 -3.45
N ILE A 161 -22.33 -10.78 -4.51
CA ILE A 161 -22.42 -9.31 -4.68
C ILE A 161 -23.79 -8.92 -5.27
N ILE A 162 -24.49 -7.92 -4.72
CA ILE A 162 -25.83 -7.49 -5.20
C ILE A 162 -25.79 -6.12 -5.89
N VAL A 163 -26.44 -5.99 -7.06
CA VAL A 163 -26.47 -4.76 -7.88
C VAL A 163 -27.88 -4.27 -8.16
N GLY A 164 -28.20 -2.98 -7.91
CA GLY A 164 -29.52 -2.40 -8.20
C GLY A 164 -29.53 -1.39 -9.35
N ALA A 165 -30.58 -1.38 -10.19
CA ALA A 165 -30.80 -0.39 -11.27
C ALA A 165 -32.15 0.35 -11.12
N GLY A 166 -32.14 1.69 -11.20
CA GLY A 166 -33.36 2.54 -11.13
C GLY A 166 -33.13 3.98 -11.59
N GLY A 167 -34.18 4.65 -12.12
CA GLY A 167 -34.09 6.04 -12.64
C GLY A 167 -34.70 7.11 -11.74
N ALA A 168 -34.21 8.36 -11.81
CA ALA A 168 -34.81 9.51 -11.12
C ALA A 168 -35.95 10.13 -11.96
N TYR A 169 -37.01 10.63 -11.30
CA TYR A 169 -38.17 11.22 -11.97
C TYR A 169 -37.83 12.50 -12.76
N PRO A 170 -38.12 12.57 -14.07
CA PRO A 170 -37.93 13.78 -14.84
C PRO A 170 -39.19 14.67 -14.75
N GLY A 171 -39.13 15.72 -13.92
CA GLY A 171 -40.10 16.83 -14.02
C GLY A 171 -40.86 17.25 -12.76
N GLY A 172 -40.33 17.02 -11.56
CA GLY A 172 -40.93 17.54 -10.32
C GLY A 172 -40.57 19.02 -10.08
N THR A 173 -41.55 19.85 -9.72
CA THR A 173 -41.37 21.27 -9.35
C THR A 173 -40.90 21.49 -7.89
N TRP A 174 -40.27 20.51 -7.26
CA TRP A 174 -39.77 20.59 -5.88
C TRP A 174 -38.23 20.69 -5.87
N PRO A 175 -37.61 21.41 -4.91
CA PRO A 175 -36.22 21.89 -4.98
C PRO A 175 -35.17 20.81 -4.66
N GLN A 176 -35.32 19.61 -5.20
CA GLN A 176 -34.38 18.48 -5.03
C GLN A 176 -33.98 17.92 -6.40
N GLY A 177 -33.77 18.83 -7.36
CA GLY A 177 -33.17 18.54 -8.66
C GLY A 177 -31.65 18.36 -8.63
N ASP A 178 -31.03 18.39 -7.46
CA ASP A 178 -29.59 18.18 -7.28
C ASP A 178 -29.34 17.01 -6.32
N LEU A 179 -28.67 15.98 -6.84
CA LEU A 179 -27.43 15.35 -6.34
C LEU A 179 -27.18 15.14 -4.82
N GLU A 180 -28.16 15.26 -3.92
CA GLU A 180 -28.00 14.97 -2.48
C GLU A 180 -28.71 13.69 -2.00
N LYS A 181 -28.31 13.18 -0.83
CA LYS A 181 -28.83 11.99 -0.15
C LYS A 181 -30.34 12.12 0.12
N LEU A 182 -31.16 11.19 -0.37
CA LEU A 182 -32.59 11.17 -0.05
C LEU A 182 -32.79 10.69 1.41
N PRO A 183 -33.57 11.41 2.25
CA PRO A 183 -33.68 11.15 3.70
C PRO A 183 -34.27 9.80 4.11
N PHE A 184 -34.87 9.06 3.17
CA PHE A 184 -35.62 7.84 3.42
C PHE A 184 -35.08 6.61 2.67
N SER A 185 -33.88 6.71 2.10
CA SER A 185 -33.16 5.52 1.59
C SER A 185 -32.89 4.56 2.75
N SER A 186 -33.47 3.36 2.71
CA SER A 186 -33.19 2.27 3.65
C SER A 186 -31.85 1.57 3.38
N TYR A 187 -31.12 1.99 2.34
CA TYR A 187 -29.79 1.49 1.99
C TYR A 187 -28.65 2.29 2.62
N GLY A 188 -28.92 3.19 3.57
CA GLY A 188 -27.89 4.10 4.08
C GLY A 188 -27.52 5.18 3.05
N ARG A 189 -26.26 5.62 3.00
CA ARG A 189 -25.73 6.41 1.87
C ARG A 189 -25.94 5.61 0.55
N ARG A 190 -25.90 6.26 -0.63
CA ARG A 190 -26.12 5.60 -1.94
C ARG A 190 -25.35 4.27 -2.00
N PHE A 191 -26.02 3.23 -2.50
CA PHE A 191 -25.55 1.85 -2.48
C PHE A 191 -24.12 1.73 -2.99
N ASP A 192 -23.25 1.17 -2.15
CA ASP A 192 -21.85 0.90 -2.44
C ASP A 192 -21.73 -0.47 -3.11
N LEU A 193 -21.76 -0.50 -4.45
CA LEU A 193 -21.67 -1.75 -5.21
C LEU A 193 -20.32 -2.45 -5.07
N GLN A 194 -19.34 -1.66 -4.67
CA GLN A 194 -17.99 -2.06 -4.39
C GLN A 194 -17.81 -1.65 -2.93
N GLY A 195 -17.84 -2.48 -1.88
CA GLY A 195 -17.51 -2.02 -0.52
C GLY A 195 -16.14 -1.31 -0.34
N TRP A 196 -15.94 -0.11 -0.92
CA TRP A 196 -14.70 0.42 -1.52
C TRP A 196 -14.69 1.95 -1.78
N GLY A 197 -15.59 2.73 -1.17
CA GLY A 197 -15.41 4.19 -1.02
C GLY A 197 -15.65 5.09 -2.27
N GLU A 198 -16.04 6.33 -1.98
CA GLU A 198 -16.72 7.34 -2.80
C GLU A 198 -16.25 7.53 -4.27
N ASN A 199 -17.21 7.47 -5.23
CA ASN A 199 -17.37 8.33 -6.43
C ASN A 199 -18.02 7.67 -7.68
N VAL A 200 -18.67 6.50 -7.59
CA VAL A 200 -19.52 6.02 -8.71
C VAL A 200 -20.96 6.53 -8.53
N THR A 201 -21.41 7.42 -9.42
CA THR A 201 -22.82 7.87 -9.47
C THR A 201 -23.49 7.29 -10.72
N THR A 202 -24.47 6.42 -10.54
CA THR A 202 -25.31 5.91 -11.65
C THR A 202 -26.72 6.53 -11.55
N THR A 203 -27.18 7.22 -12.60
CA THR A 203 -28.53 7.82 -12.62
C THR A 203 -29.23 7.68 -13.98
N GLY A 204 -30.53 7.34 -13.90
CA GLY A 204 -31.60 7.18 -14.91
C GLY A 204 -31.78 8.16 -16.09
N TYR A 205 -32.34 7.65 -17.20
CA TYR A 205 -32.72 8.24 -18.50
C TYR A 205 -33.13 9.73 -18.58
N GLY A 206 -32.66 10.40 -19.66
CA GLY A 206 -33.15 11.68 -20.19
C GLY A 206 -34.18 11.53 -21.33
N ASN A 207 -34.87 12.61 -21.67
CA ASN A 207 -36.23 12.68 -22.24
C ASN A 207 -36.36 12.75 -23.79
N LEU A 208 -37.55 12.32 -24.25
CA LEU A 208 -38.07 12.15 -25.61
C LEU A 208 -38.34 13.46 -26.41
N TYR A 209 -38.16 13.39 -27.74
CA TYR A 209 -38.46 14.36 -28.85
C TYR A 209 -37.44 15.51 -29.01
N SER A 210 -36.87 15.85 -30.18
CA SER A 210 -37.31 15.77 -31.57
C SER A 210 -36.11 15.85 -32.55
N ALA A 211 -36.33 15.37 -33.77
CA ALA A 211 -35.46 15.38 -34.95
C ALA A 211 -34.52 16.61 -35.10
N GLU A 212 -33.21 16.36 -35.22
CA GLU A 212 -32.25 17.06 -36.13
C GLU A 212 -30.78 16.63 -35.87
N GLY A 213 -30.05 16.28 -36.94
CA GLY A 213 -28.59 16.48 -37.02
C GLY A 213 -27.64 15.47 -36.35
N TYR A 214 -26.34 15.79 -36.40
CA TYR A 214 -25.14 14.96 -36.16
C TYR A 214 -25.04 14.17 -34.83
N ASN A 215 -26.09 14.14 -34.01
CA ASN A 215 -26.17 13.49 -32.69
C ASN A 215 -26.90 12.11 -32.69
N TYR A 216 -27.13 11.49 -33.85
CA TYR A 216 -27.75 10.15 -33.99
C TYR A 216 -26.91 9.00 -33.40
N TRP A 217 -25.60 9.15 -33.32
CA TRP A 217 -24.68 8.09 -32.87
C TRP A 217 -24.51 8.01 -31.35
N TYR A 218 -24.61 9.15 -30.64
CA TYR A 218 -24.53 9.21 -29.18
C TYR A 218 -25.76 8.59 -28.48
N ARG A 219 -26.94 8.70 -29.10
CA ARG A 219 -28.18 8.09 -28.58
C ARG A 219 -28.23 6.57 -28.78
N ARG A 220 -27.62 6.06 -29.85
CA ARG A 220 -27.67 4.63 -30.21
C ARG A 220 -26.84 3.75 -29.27
N ASP A 221 -25.77 4.29 -28.70
CA ASP A 221 -24.74 3.45 -28.07
C ASP A 221 -24.76 3.49 -26.52
N PHE A 222 -25.57 4.37 -25.88
CA PHE A 222 -25.69 4.48 -24.40
C PHE A 222 -27.05 5.02 -23.87
N ASP A 223 -28.19 4.85 -24.58
CA ASP A 223 -29.54 5.09 -23.99
C ASP A 223 -29.89 3.93 -23.04
N GLY A 224 -29.34 3.96 -21.81
CA GLY A 224 -29.50 2.90 -20.81
C GLY A 224 -28.68 3.15 -19.56
N THR A 225 -29.07 4.11 -18.74
CA THR A 225 -28.43 4.44 -17.45
C THR A 225 -28.52 3.32 -16.37
N SER A 226 -29.05 2.16 -16.73
CA SER A 226 -28.97 0.90 -15.97
C SER A 226 -27.67 0.13 -16.22
N SER A 227 -26.92 0.43 -17.29
CA SER A 227 -25.85 -0.44 -17.81
C SER A 227 -24.44 -0.19 -17.24
N ALA A 228 -24.16 0.99 -16.68
CA ALA A 228 -22.82 1.29 -16.15
C ALA A 228 -22.44 0.47 -14.89
N SER A 229 -23.38 0.23 -13.96
CA SER A 229 -23.14 -0.59 -12.77
C SER A 229 -22.91 -2.08 -13.12
N PRO A 230 -23.69 -2.69 -14.03
CA PRO A 230 -23.42 -4.03 -14.54
C PRO A 230 -22.08 -4.18 -15.26
N VAL A 231 -21.62 -3.18 -16.04
CA VAL A 231 -20.30 -3.21 -16.71
C VAL A 231 -19.16 -3.35 -15.69
N VAL A 232 -19.14 -2.48 -14.68
CA VAL A 232 -18.07 -2.46 -13.67
C VAL A 232 -18.16 -3.69 -12.78
N ALA A 233 -19.36 -4.11 -12.39
CA ALA A 233 -19.56 -5.33 -11.59
C ALA A 233 -19.14 -6.60 -12.37
N GLY A 234 -19.47 -6.68 -13.67
CA GLY A 234 -19.04 -7.77 -14.55
C GLY A 234 -17.52 -7.82 -14.71
N ALA A 235 -16.88 -6.65 -14.85
CA ALA A 235 -15.42 -6.55 -14.90
C ALA A 235 -14.75 -7.02 -13.61
N VAL A 236 -15.24 -6.57 -12.44
CA VAL A 236 -14.74 -7.02 -11.13
C VAL A 236 -14.91 -8.53 -10.96
N ALA A 237 -16.07 -9.09 -11.31
CA ALA A 237 -16.29 -10.53 -11.23
C ALA A 237 -15.33 -11.32 -12.13
N CYS A 238 -15.05 -10.81 -13.33
CA CYS A 238 -14.05 -11.39 -14.23
C CYS A 238 -12.63 -11.33 -13.65
N CYS A 239 -12.27 -10.22 -13.01
CA CYS A 239 -10.99 -10.06 -12.33
C CYS A 239 -10.82 -11.06 -11.19
N VAL A 240 -11.81 -11.14 -10.29
CA VAL A 240 -11.80 -12.09 -9.17
C VAL A 240 -11.78 -13.54 -9.67
N GLY A 241 -12.55 -13.85 -10.72
CA GLY A 241 -12.57 -15.17 -11.34
C GLY A 241 -11.24 -15.56 -11.98
N TYR A 242 -10.63 -14.63 -12.73
CA TYR A 242 -9.31 -14.82 -13.33
C TYR A 242 -8.24 -15.03 -12.25
N TRP A 243 -8.23 -14.18 -11.21
CA TRP A 243 -7.30 -14.25 -10.10
C TRP A 243 -7.38 -15.61 -9.39
N LYS A 244 -8.59 -16.06 -9.02
CA LYS A 244 -8.81 -17.37 -8.40
C LYS A 244 -8.35 -18.55 -9.26
N ALA A 245 -8.45 -18.42 -10.58
CA ALA A 245 -8.14 -19.49 -11.51
C ALA A 245 -6.65 -19.56 -11.89
N ASN A 246 -5.92 -18.44 -11.84
CA ASN A 246 -4.57 -18.35 -12.41
C ASN A 246 -3.50 -17.87 -11.43
N ILE A 247 -3.85 -17.11 -10.38
CA ILE A 247 -2.90 -16.43 -9.50
C ILE A 247 -2.95 -17.02 -8.09
N SER A 248 -4.05 -16.82 -7.35
CA SER A 248 -4.17 -17.29 -5.98
C SER A 248 -5.59 -17.66 -5.60
N ALA A 249 -5.74 -18.66 -4.72
CA ALA A 249 -7.04 -19.05 -4.18
C ALA A 249 -7.65 -17.97 -3.27
N ASN A 250 -6.80 -17.11 -2.67
CA ASN A 250 -7.22 -15.92 -1.96
C ASN A 250 -7.52 -14.82 -2.98
N PRO A 251 -8.68 -14.14 -2.93
CA PRO A 251 -9.01 -13.09 -3.89
C PRO A 251 -8.11 -11.87 -3.69
N ALA A 252 -7.71 -11.21 -4.78
CA ALA A 252 -7.08 -9.88 -4.74
C ALA A 252 -7.91 -8.89 -3.93
N SER A 253 -7.23 -7.92 -3.29
CA SER A 253 -7.91 -6.82 -2.62
C SER A 253 -8.71 -6.04 -3.67
N PRO A 254 -9.98 -5.69 -3.41
CA PRO A 254 -10.69 -4.95 -4.44
C PRO A 254 -10.25 -3.50 -4.66
N HIS A 255 -9.40 -2.91 -3.80
CA HIS A 255 -8.68 -1.67 -4.11
C HIS A 255 -7.70 -1.95 -5.25
N TYR A 256 -6.88 -3.00 -5.12
CA TYR A 256 -6.00 -3.44 -6.20
C TYR A 256 -6.77 -3.67 -7.49
N VAL A 257 -7.85 -4.47 -7.46
CA VAL A 257 -8.70 -4.70 -8.66
C VAL A 257 -9.25 -3.39 -9.24
N ARG A 258 -9.71 -2.47 -8.40
CA ARG A 258 -10.24 -1.16 -8.83
C ARG A 258 -9.16 -0.31 -9.47
N THR A 259 -8.00 -0.20 -8.84
CA THR A 259 -6.86 0.57 -9.33
C THR A 259 -6.41 0.05 -10.70
N ILE A 260 -6.27 -1.27 -10.88
CA ILE A 260 -5.93 -1.83 -12.19
C ILE A 260 -7.00 -1.56 -13.22
N LEU A 261 -8.29 -1.76 -12.90
CA LEU A 261 -9.38 -1.46 -13.82
C LEU A 261 -9.43 0.01 -14.24
N ILE A 262 -9.02 0.92 -13.36
CA ILE A 262 -8.92 2.34 -13.65
C ILE A 262 -7.70 2.62 -14.55
N ASN A 263 -6.53 2.12 -14.18
CA ASN A 263 -5.26 2.38 -14.87
C ASN A 263 -5.23 1.78 -16.28
N THR A 264 -5.86 0.62 -16.48
CA THR A 264 -5.96 -0.02 -17.80
C THR A 264 -7.18 0.41 -18.58
N GLY A 265 -8.13 1.09 -17.95
CA GLY A 265 -9.38 1.50 -18.56
C GLY A 265 -9.23 2.67 -19.54
N THR A 266 -10.10 2.74 -20.54
CA THR A 266 -10.10 3.87 -21.49
C THR A 266 -10.95 5.03 -20.96
N PRO A 267 -10.42 6.27 -20.92
CA PRO A 267 -11.20 7.45 -20.55
C PRO A 267 -12.44 7.59 -21.43
N GLN A 268 -13.59 7.89 -20.82
CA GLN A 268 -14.82 8.10 -21.57
C GLN A 268 -14.83 9.49 -22.23
N ALA A 269 -15.23 9.59 -23.49
CA ALA A 269 -15.07 10.81 -24.29
C ALA A 269 -16.01 11.97 -23.87
N VAL A 270 -15.51 13.21 -23.99
CA VAL A 270 -16.17 14.50 -23.69
C VAL A 270 -17.28 14.83 -24.72
N PRO A 271 -18.42 15.46 -24.32
CA PRO A 271 -18.72 16.07 -23.02
C PRO A 271 -19.46 15.13 -22.07
N GLN A 272 -18.93 14.96 -20.86
CA GLN A 272 -19.60 14.21 -19.81
C GLN A 272 -19.91 15.11 -18.62
N THR A 273 -21.17 15.06 -18.17
CA THR A 273 -21.68 15.75 -16.97
C THR A 273 -21.81 14.80 -15.77
N GLY A 274 -20.95 13.77 -15.65
CA GLY A 274 -21.00 12.83 -14.52
C GLY A 274 -19.73 12.00 -14.31
N LYS A 275 -19.45 11.65 -13.04
CA LYS A 275 -18.29 10.85 -12.57
C LYS A 275 -18.55 9.34 -12.73
N ILE A 276 -18.30 8.76 -13.91
CA ILE A 276 -18.57 7.32 -14.18
C ILE A 276 -17.27 6.47 -14.26
N GLY A 277 -16.08 7.09 -14.20
CA GLY A 277 -14.78 6.37 -14.31
C GLY A 277 -14.47 5.88 -15.73
N PRO A 278 -13.25 5.36 -16.00
CA PRO A 278 -12.89 4.86 -17.33
C PRO A 278 -13.63 3.56 -17.68
N ARG A 279 -13.75 3.25 -18.97
CA ARG A 279 -14.31 1.98 -19.45
C ARG A 279 -13.30 0.85 -19.15
N PRO A 280 -13.68 -0.22 -18.42
CA PRO A 280 -12.78 -1.34 -18.15
C PRO A 280 -12.19 -1.97 -19.42
N ASP A 281 -10.92 -2.36 -19.35
CA ASP A 281 -10.23 -3.19 -20.34
C ASP A 281 -9.71 -4.46 -19.66
N LEU A 282 -10.49 -5.54 -19.71
CA LEU A 282 -10.16 -6.79 -19.03
C LEU A 282 -8.91 -7.48 -19.59
N GLN A 283 -8.60 -7.30 -20.88
CA GLN A 283 -7.40 -7.89 -21.45
C GLN A 283 -6.15 -7.23 -20.88
N ALA A 284 -6.16 -5.89 -20.84
CA ALA A 284 -5.09 -5.12 -20.23
C ALA A 284 -5.04 -5.35 -18.71
N THR A 285 -6.18 -5.45 -18.01
CA THR A 285 -6.25 -5.79 -16.58
C THR A 285 -5.63 -7.16 -16.28
N PHE A 286 -5.97 -8.20 -17.04
CA PHE A 286 -5.36 -9.53 -16.82
C PHE A 286 -3.88 -9.53 -17.16
N THR A 287 -3.45 -8.73 -18.15
CA THR A 287 -2.02 -8.55 -18.43
C THR A 287 -1.32 -7.91 -17.24
N ALA A 288 -1.92 -6.87 -16.65
CA ALA A 288 -1.39 -6.20 -15.46
C ALA A 288 -1.35 -7.11 -14.22
N PHE A 289 -2.33 -7.99 -14.02
CA PHE A 289 -2.31 -8.97 -12.91
C PHE A 289 -1.18 -9.99 -13.00
N ASN A 290 -0.58 -10.19 -14.17
CA ASN A 290 0.59 -11.06 -14.34
C ASN A 290 1.86 -10.25 -14.60
N ALA A 291 1.80 -8.92 -14.43
CA ALA A 291 2.97 -8.09 -14.57
C ALA A 291 3.84 -8.23 -13.32
N GLU A 292 5.14 -8.32 -13.55
CA GLU A 292 6.18 -8.35 -12.53
C GLU A 292 6.17 -7.06 -11.68
N TRP A 293 5.97 -5.92 -12.33
CA TRP A 293 5.77 -4.62 -11.70
C TRP A 293 4.44 -4.01 -12.11
N VAL A 294 3.65 -3.58 -11.13
CA VAL A 294 2.28 -3.09 -11.31
C VAL A 294 2.17 -1.66 -10.81
N ASP A 295 1.75 -0.73 -11.68
CA ASP A 295 1.48 0.66 -11.29
C ASP A 295 0.16 0.74 -10.48
N LEU A 296 0.28 0.98 -9.18
CA LEU A 296 -0.82 1.17 -8.23
C LEU A 296 -1.14 2.63 -7.95
N THR A 297 -0.60 3.55 -8.75
CA THR A 297 -0.86 4.98 -8.58
C THR A 297 -2.34 5.27 -8.77
N TYR A 298 -3.01 5.61 -7.68
CA TYR A 298 -4.40 6.01 -7.66
C TYR A 298 -4.66 6.98 -6.49
N PRO A 299 -5.54 7.99 -6.64
CA PRO A 299 -5.86 8.89 -5.54
C PRO A 299 -6.18 8.16 -4.23
N PRO A 300 -5.53 8.53 -3.13
CA PRO A 300 -4.83 9.81 -2.97
C PRO A 300 -3.35 9.82 -3.43
N LEU A 301 -2.70 8.68 -3.66
CA LEU A 301 -1.25 8.50 -3.88
C LEU A 301 -0.68 9.03 -5.22
N GLY A 302 -1.45 9.78 -6.01
CA GLY A 302 -1.07 10.18 -7.35
C GLY A 302 -1.76 11.44 -7.83
N GLU A 303 -2.26 12.26 -6.91
CA GLU A 303 -2.75 13.58 -7.27
C GLU A 303 -1.59 14.43 -7.84
N ASP A 304 -1.91 15.34 -8.77
CA ASP A 304 -0.93 16.12 -9.55
C ASP A 304 -0.29 17.22 -8.68
N THR A 305 0.48 16.82 -7.67
CA THR A 305 1.35 17.69 -6.88
C THR A 305 2.68 17.82 -7.61
N SER A 306 2.81 18.86 -8.43
CA SER A 306 4.12 19.20 -9.00
C SER A 306 5.12 19.50 -7.86
N TYR A 307 6.39 19.12 -8.06
CA TYR A 307 7.51 19.31 -7.13
C TYR A 307 7.61 18.35 -5.93
N SER A 308 7.11 17.12 -6.04
CA SER A 308 7.40 16.08 -5.04
C SER A 308 8.90 15.73 -5.03
N SER A 309 9.53 15.89 -3.87
CA SER A 309 10.99 15.86 -3.72
C SER A 309 11.46 14.58 -3.05
N GLY A 310 11.18 14.41 -1.77
CA GLY A 310 11.56 13.29 -0.92
C GLY A 310 10.41 12.33 -0.64
N VAL A 311 10.77 11.09 -0.32
CA VAL A 311 9.87 9.96 -0.02
C VAL A 311 10.44 9.20 1.16
N ALA A 312 9.65 8.95 2.20
CA ALA A 312 10.07 8.11 3.33
C ALA A 312 8.99 7.10 3.71
N TRP A 313 9.39 5.82 3.79
CA TRP A 313 8.56 4.74 4.33
C TRP A 313 8.71 4.65 5.85
N GLY A 314 7.62 4.46 6.58
CA GLY A 314 7.63 4.20 8.01
C GLY A 314 6.24 3.83 8.53
N ASP A 315 6.16 2.88 9.46
CA ASP A 315 4.92 2.54 10.19
C ASP A 315 4.74 3.57 11.31
N TYR A 316 4.05 4.68 11.02
CA TYR A 316 4.02 5.82 11.95
C TYR A 316 2.98 5.66 13.05
N ASP A 317 2.02 4.74 12.92
CA ASP A 317 0.97 4.51 13.91
C ASP A 317 1.03 3.12 14.58
N GLY A 318 2.03 2.31 14.22
CA GLY A 318 2.38 1.05 14.88
C GLY A 318 1.43 -0.08 14.54
N ASP A 319 0.75 -0.02 13.38
CA ASP A 319 -0.23 -1.02 12.97
C ASP A 319 0.38 -2.19 12.17
N GLY A 320 1.67 -2.09 11.82
CA GLY A 320 2.46 -3.09 11.11
C GLY A 320 2.41 -2.98 9.59
N ASP A 321 1.70 -2.00 9.04
CA ASP A 321 1.68 -1.71 7.60
C ASP A 321 2.52 -0.44 7.32
N LEU A 322 3.39 -0.48 6.30
CA LEU A 322 4.24 0.68 5.99
C LEU A 322 3.42 1.84 5.41
N ASP A 323 3.62 3.04 5.96
CA ASP A 323 3.05 4.31 5.49
C ASP A 323 4.08 5.14 4.73
N VAL A 324 3.61 6.10 3.93
CA VAL A 324 4.48 6.95 3.13
C VAL A 324 4.27 8.44 3.38
N TYR A 325 5.36 9.14 3.64
CA TYR A 325 5.40 10.61 3.71
C TYR A 325 6.11 11.19 2.48
N LEU A 326 5.52 12.23 1.91
CA LEU A 326 6.04 12.95 0.75
C LEU A 326 6.29 14.41 1.07
N THR A 327 7.46 14.89 0.65
CA THR A 327 7.77 16.33 0.70
C THR A 327 7.53 16.98 -0.65
N HIS A 328 7.07 18.24 -0.62
CA HIS A 328 6.85 19.03 -1.82
C HIS A 328 7.56 20.39 -1.76
N GLY A 329 8.11 20.80 -2.91
CA GLY A 329 8.72 22.11 -3.06
C GLY A 329 7.69 23.23 -3.16
N GLY A 330 7.26 23.78 -2.03
CA GLY A 330 6.37 24.95 -1.96
C GLY A 330 4.87 24.63 -2.07
N TYR A 331 4.51 23.38 -1.77
CA TYR A 331 3.14 22.89 -1.63
C TYR A 331 3.03 22.13 -0.29
N PRO A 332 1.82 21.92 0.26
CA PRO A 332 1.65 21.13 1.48
C PRO A 332 2.18 19.71 1.29
N ASN A 333 3.09 19.28 2.18
CA ASN A 333 3.52 17.88 2.34
C ASN A 333 2.34 16.95 2.63
N GLU A 334 2.49 15.66 2.33
CA GLU A 334 1.41 14.68 2.41
C GLU A 334 1.87 13.43 3.19
N LEU A 335 1.03 12.94 4.09
CA LEU A 335 1.16 11.65 4.75
C LEU A 335 0.03 10.74 4.28
N PHE A 336 0.38 9.56 3.78
CA PHE A 336 -0.57 8.55 3.38
C PHE A 336 -0.46 7.34 4.29
N ARG A 337 -1.55 7.06 5.02
CA ARG A 337 -1.63 5.87 5.87
C ARG A 337 -2.10 4.68 5.06
N ASN A 338 -1.42 3.55 5.19
CA ASN A 338 -1.78 2.27 4.63
C ASN A 338 -2.81 1.59 5.54
N GLU A 339 -3.98 1.24 5.00
CA GLU A 339 -5.03 0.50 5.70
C GLU A 339 -4.86 -1.03 5.50
N GLY A 340 -3.64 -1.43 5.18
CA GLY A 340 -3.23 -2.77 4.80
C GLY A 340 -3.37 -3.07 3.31
N ARG A 341 -2.43 -3.90 2.83
CA ARG A 341 -2.36 -4.42 1.45
C ARG A 341 -2.32 -3.33 0.37
N GLY A 342 -1.54 -2.28 0.62
CA GLY A 342 -1.34 -1.17 -0.30
C GLY A 342 -2.58 -0.31 -0.54
N VAL A 343 -3.49 -0.22 0.44
CA VAL A 343 -4.69 0.62 0.37
C VAL A 343 -4.48 1.88 1.18
N PHE A 344 -4.21 3.00 0.50
CA PHE A 344 -3.84 4.23 1.20
C PHE A 344 -4.99 5.22 1.36
N VAL A 345 -4.98 5.93 2.49
CA VAL A 345 -5.80 7.11 2.77
C VAL A 345 -4.91 8.30 3.06
N ASP A 346 -5.37 9.50 2.69
CA ASP A 346 -4.70 10.74 3.09
C ASP A 346 -4.91 10.95 4.61
N ALA A 347 -3.82 10.83 5.35
CA ALA A 347 -3.75 11.01 6.79
C ALA A 347 -3.11 12.34 7.18
N THR A 348 -2.85 13.23 6.20
CA THR A 348 -2.21 14.51 6.41
C THR A 348 -3.00 15.35 7.41
N SER A 349 -2.39 15.64 8.55
CA SER A 349 -3.03 16.42 9.60
C SER A 349 -2.01 17.21 10.43
N GLY A 350 -2.47 18.29 11.05
CA GLY A 350 -1.65 19.09 11.96
C GLY A 350 -0.38 19.65 11.28
N PRO A 351 0.80 19.53 11.92
CA PRO A 351 2.04 20.10 11.42
C PRO A 351 2.64 19.34 10.22
N LEU A 352 2.21 18.09 9.97
CA LEU A 352 2.72 17.26 8.88
C LEU A 352 2.39 17.81 7.49
N GLY A 353 1.29 18.58 7.35
CA GLY A 353 0.92 19.27 6.12
C GLY A 353 1.71 20.57 5.88
N ASP A 354 3.00 20.58 6.24
CA ASP A 354 3.85 21.76 6.12
C ASP A 354 3.90 22.25 4.67
N SER A 355 3.70 23.55 4.46
CA SER A 355 3.58 24.15 3.12
C SER A 355 4.80 25.00 2.74
N ASP A 356 5.89 24.87 3.50
CA ASP A 356 7.17 25.48 3.16
C ASP A 356 7.84 24.73 1.99
N PHE A 357 9.11 25.03 1.69
CA PHE A 357 9.82 24.36 0.60
C PHE A 357 10.50 23.08 1.12
N GLY A 358 9.73 22.01 1.26
CA GLY A 358 10.19 20.72 1.75
C GLY A 358 11.11 19.99 0.75
N LEU A 359 12.20 19.44 1.27
CA LEU A 359 13.19 18.66 0.52
C LEU A 359 13.40 17.29 1.16
N GLY A 360 14.45 17.10 1.99
CA GLY A 360 14.71 15.82 2.63
C GLY A 360 13.80 15.52 3.80
N VAL A 361 13.63 14.25 4.07
CA VAL A 361 12.82 13.74 5.18
C VAL A 361 13.38 12.42 5.69
N ALA A 362 13.30 12.20 7.00
CA ALA A 362 13.60 10.91 7.62
C ALA A 362 12.80 10.69 8.92
N TRP A 363 12.31 9.47 9.11
CA TRP A 363 11.73 8.91 10.31
C TRP A 363 12.79 8.42 11.30
N GLY A 364 12.54 8.66 12.58
CA GLY A 364 13.31 8.12 13.71
C GLY A 364 12.62 8.46 15.03
N ASP A 365 12.66 7.55 16.01
CA ASP A 365 12.12 7.76 17.36
C ASP A 365 13.18 8.46 18.22
N TYR A 366 13.12 9.79 18.31
CA TYR A 366 14.20 10.58 18.93
C TYR A 366 14.05 10.71 20.45
N ASP A 367 12.86 10.44 21.00
CA ASP A 367 12.65 10.46 22.46
C ASP A 367 12.44 9.08 23.08
N ASN A 368 12.67 8.02 22.28
CA ASN A 368 12.71 6.61 22.65
C ASN A 368 11.38 6.12 23.25
N ASP A 369 10.25 6.67 22.79
CA ASP A 369 8.92 6.39 23.32
C ASP A 369 8.17 5.25 22.59
N GLY A 370 8.71 4.80 21.45
CA GLY A 370 8.17 3.73 20.61
C GLY A 370 7.42 4.22 19.37
N ASP A 371 7.19 5.53 19.22
CA ASP A 371 6.49 6.11 18.09
C ASP A 371 7.49 6.80 17.12
N LEU A 372 7.34 6.62 15.80
CA LEU A 372 8.23 7.25 14.83
C LEU A 372 7.97 8.77 14.75
N ASP A 373 9.03 9.57 14.88
CA ASP A 373 9.03 11.02 14.67
C ASP A 373 9.64 11.39 13.31
N LEU A 374 9.37 12.61 12.85
CA LEU A 374 9.77 13.05 11.52
C LEU A 374 10.65 14.30 11.58
N TYR A 375 11.85 14.24 11.00
CA TYR A 375 12.63 15.44 10.69
C TYR A 375 12.47 15.84 9.23
N LEU A 376 12.02 17.08 9.01
CA LEU A 376 11.79 17.68 7.71
C LEU A 376 12.87 18.73 7.41
N ALA A 377 13.64 18.48 6.36
CA ALA A 377 14.55 19.47 5.81
C ALA A 377 13.80 20.42 4.87
N ASN A 378 13.88 21.71 5.16
CA ASN A 378 13.26 22.79 4.40
C ASN A 378 14.33 23.67 3.76
N CYS A 379 13.97 24.28 2.63
CA CYS A 379 14.74 25.36 2.02
C CYS A 379 14.06 26.71 2.21
N PHE A 380 14.85 27.76 2.41
CA PHE A 380 14.41 29.15 2.62
C PHE A 380 13.61 29.44 3.91
N THR A 381 13.14 28.40 4.62
CA THR A 381 12.52 28.47 5.94
C THR A 381 13.25 27.55 6.92
N ALA A 382 12.81 27.52 8.18
CA ALA A 382 13.43 26.65 9.18
C ALA A 382 13.11 25.17 8.87
N ASN A 383 14.11 24.32 9.02
CA ASN A 383 13.94 22.87 9.17
C ASN A 383 13.07 22.57 10.40
N LYS A 384 12.39 21.42 10.41
CA LYS A 384 11.39 21.10 11.44
C LYS A 384 11.53 19.69 11.99
N LEU A 385 11.27 19.54 13.29
CA LEU A 385 11.08 18.26 13.95
C LEU A 385 9.61 18.13 14.35
N PHE A 386 8.95 17.08 13.87
CA PHE A 386 7.59 16.74 14.24
C PHE A 386 7.59 15.52 15.15
N ARG A 387 7.17 15.71 16.40
CA ARG A 387 7.05 14.61 17.35
C ARG A 387 5.68 13.95 17.24
N ASN A 388 5.64 12.63 17.18
CA ASN A 388 4.45 11.81 17.29
C ASN A 388 4.08 11.66 18.78
N GLU A 389 2.84 11.97 19.15
CA GLU A 389 2.33 11.82 20.52
C GLU A 389 1.58 10.50 20.70
N GLY A 390 1.86 9.53 19.82
CA GLY A 390 1.21 8.23 19.71
C GLY A 390 -0.09 8.24 18.90
N GLY A 391 -0.34 7.12 18.23
CA GLY A 391 -1.53 6.88 17.40
C GLY A 391 -1.68 7.88 16.25
N GLY A 392 -0.57 8.43 15.76
CA GLY A 392 -0.52 9.27 14.57
C GLY A 392 -0.82 10.76 14.77
N SER A 393 -0.73 11.28 16.00
CA SER A 393 -0.97 12.70 16.30
C SER A 393 0.34 13.46 16.47
N PHE A 394 0.64 14.41 15.58
CA PHE A 394 1.92 15.13 15.60
C PHE A 394 1.85 16.53 16.19
N ILE A 395 2.94 16.95 16.85
CA ILE A 395 3.22 18.34 17.23
C ILE A 395 4.51 18.84 16.58
N ASP A 396 4.61 20.14 16.35
CA ASP A 396 5.88 20.78 15.98
C ASP A 396 6.75 20.94 17.23
N ALA A 397 7.77 20.09 17.33
CA ALA A 397 8.74 20.04 18.43
C ALA A 397 10.02 20.84 18.10
N THR A 398 10.04 21.59 17.01
CA THR A 398 11.21 22.36 16.57
C THR A 398 11.64 23.37 17.62
N SER A 399 12.86 23.18 18.15
CA SER A 399 13.41 24.08 19.15
C SER A 399 14.94 24.17 19.06
N GLY A 400 15.49 25.28 19.57
CA GLY A 400 16.94 25.47 19.64
C GLY A 400 17.63 25.39 18.26
N PRO A 401 18.67 24.56 18.10
CA PRO A 401 19.44 24.47 16.86
C PRO A 401 18.72 23.73 15.73
N LEU A 402 17.70 22.93 16.03
CA LEU A 402 16.96 22.13 15.03
C LEU A 402 16.30 22.99 13.95
N GLY A 403 15.89 24.21 14.31
CA GLY A 403 15.30 25.17 13.39
C GLY A 403 16.32 25.94 12.56
N ASP A 404 17.42 25.29 12.14
CA ASP A 404 18.38 25.88 11.20
C ASP A 404 17.62 26.33 9.93
N ALA A 405 17.93 27.53 9.44
CA ALA A 405 17.21 28.15 8.33
C ALA A 405 18.05 28.25 7.06
N ALA A 406 19.19 27.53 6.99
CA ALA A 406 19.86 27.28 5.74
C ALA A 406 19.01 26.36 4.85
N CYS A 407 19.42 26.17 3.59
CA CYS A 407 18.70 25.29 2.68
C CYS A 407 19.04 23.83 2.99
N GLY A 408 18.27 23.21 3.88
CA GLY A 408 18.41 21.80 4.21
C GLY A 408 18.02 20.93 3.02
N THR A 409 18.86 19.95 2.68
CA THR A 409 18.62 19.01 1.57
C THR A 409 18.52 17.58 2.10
N GLY A 410 19.63 16.89 2.35
CA GLY A 410 19.66 15.55 2.92
C GLY A 410 19.65 15.55 4.44
N VAL A 411 18.98 14.58 5.04
CA VAL A 411 18.99 14.32 6.48
C VAL A 411 19.22 12.84 6.74
N ALA A 412 19.96 12.52 7.80
CA ALA A 412 20.02 11.18 8.35
C ALA A 412 20.00 11.23 9.89
N TRP A 413 19.23 10.33 10.49
CA TRP A 413 19.32 9.98 11.91
C TRP A 413 20.49 9.04 12.17
N GLY A 414 21.06 9.09 13.38
CA GLY A 414 22.06 8.14 13.84
C GLY A 414 22.45 8.40 15.29
N ASP A 415 22.93 7.40 16.00
CA ASP A 415 23.52 7.56 17.33
C ASP A 415 25.05 7.70 17.16
N PHE A 416 25.54 8.94 17.00
CA PHE A 416 26.93 9.18 16.59
C PHE A 416 27.91 9.20 17.78
N ASP A 417 27.42 9.27 19.02
CA ASP A 417 28.24 9.16 20.23
C ASP A 417 27.98 7.90 21.06
N ASN A 418 27.13 7.00 20.55
CA ASN A 418 26.79 5.72 21.14
C ASN A 418 26.20 5.88 22.56
N ASP A 419 25.36 6.91 22.75
CA ASP A 419 24.71 7.21 24.03
C ASP A 419 23.27 6.69 24.15
N GLY A 420 22.72 6.12 23.07
CA GLY A 420 21.42 5.48 23.00
C GLY A 420 20.29 6.40 22.51
N ASP A 421 20.57 7.69 22.29
CA ASP A 421 19.62 8.65 21.75
C ASP A 421 19.94 8.97 20.27
N LEU A 422 18.91 9.17 19.44
CA LEU A 422 19.13 9.54 18.04
C LEU A 422 19.55 11.01 17.90
N ASP A 423 20.67 11.22 17.22
CA ASP A 423 21.15 12.51 16.72
C ASP A 423 20.74 12.73 15.25
N ILE A 424 20.92 13.96 14.76
CA ILE A 424 20.62 14.33 13.38
C ILE A 424 21.88 14.87 12.69
N TYR A 425 22.21 14.32 11.52
CA TYR A 425 23.10 14.97 10.57
C TYR A 425 22.32 15.58 9.41
N LEU A 426 22.38 16.91 9.30
CA LEU A 426 21.71 17.70 8.27
C LEU A 426 22.73 18.24 7.27
N VAL A 427 22.48 17.95 6.00
CA VAL A 427 23.23 18.49 4.87
C VAL A 427 22.55 19.74 4.32
N ASN A 428 23.35 20.76 4.01
CA ASN A 428 22.89 22.05 3.52
C ASN A 428 23.42 22.35 2.10
N ASP A 429 22.57 22.92 1.25
CA ASP A 429 22.99 23.49 -0.04
C ASP A 429 23.45 24.94 0.15
N GLY A 430 24.76 25.17 -0.04
CA GLY A 430 25.38 26.50 -0.01
C GLY A 430 25.65 27.06 1.39
N SER A 431 25.55 26.23 2.45
CA SER A 431 25.91 26.55 3.83
C SER A 431 26.60 25.36 4.50
N ALA A 432 27.21 25.57 5.67
CA ALA A 432 27.84 24.47 6.40
C ALA A 432 26.79 23.45 6.86
N ASN A 433 27.10 22.17 6.71
CA ASN A 433 26.34 21.07 7.28
C ASN A 433 26.31 21.14 8.81
N LYS A 434 25.38 20.39 9.42
CA LYS A 434 25.09 20.44 10.85
C LYS A 434 24.99 19.04 11.44
N LEU A 435 25.58 18.88 12.63
CA LEU A 435 25.29 17.77 13.51
C LEU A 435 24.55 18.30 14.75
N PHE A 436 23.33 17.83 14.97
CA PHE A 436 22.54 18.13 16.16
C PHE A 436 22.56 16.91 17.06
N ARG A 437 23.22 17.03 18.20
CA ARG A 437 23.30 15.97 19.21
C ARG A 437 22.09 16.04 20.14
N ASN A 438 21.45 14.91 20.41
CA ASN A 438 20.37 14.78 21.38
C ASN A 438 20.96 14.57 22.78
N ASP A 439 20.68 15.48 23.71
CA ASP A 439 21.18 15.39 25.09
C ASP A 439 20.24 14.57 26.01
N GLY A 440 19.36 13.77 25.39
CA GLY A 440 18.30 12.99 26.03
C GLY A 440 17.04 13.78 26.37
N GLY A 441 15.88 13.11 26.28
CA GLY A 441 14.57 13.71 26.57
C GLY A 441 14.15 14.81 25.59
N GLY A 442 14.71 14.79 24.37
CA GLY A 442 14.28 15.59 23.24
C GLY A 442 14.87 17.01 23.13
N ALA A 443 15.98 17.29 23.83
CA ALA A 443 16.69 18.56 23.73
C ALA A 443 17.96 18.41 22.90
N PHE A 444 18.11 19.22 21.85
CA PHE A 444 19.25 19.14 20.94
C PHE A 444 20.25 20.28 21.13
N VAL A 445 21.54 19.97 20.93
CA VAL A 445 22.65 20.92 20.88
C VAL A 445 23.36 20.87 19.53
N ASP A 446 23.81 22.02 19.03
CA ASP A 446 24.66 22.06 17.83
C ASP A 446 26.06 21.54 18.20
N ALA A 447 26.34 20.30 17.81
CA ALA A 447 27.61 19.62 18.02
C ALA A 447 28.55 19.74 16.81
N THR A 448 28.23 20.62 15.86
CA THR A 448 29.02 20.80 14.64
C THR A 448 30.44 21.28 14.97
N GLY A 449 31.43 20.45 14.64
CA GLY A 449 32.84 20.75 14.80
C GLY A 449 33.71 20.08 13.75
N GLY A 450 34.84 20.70 13.42
CA GLY A 450 35.81 20.11 12.49
C GLY A 450 35.21 19.78 11.12
N PRO A 451 35.37 18.54 10.62
CA PRO A 451 34.90 18.17 9.27
C PRO A 451 33.38 18.01 9.15
N LEU A 452 32.64 17.89 10.26
CA LEU A 452 31.17 17.81 10.26
C LEU A 452 30.51 19.07 9.67
N GLY A 453 31.18 20.22 9.78
CA GLY A 453 30.71 21.48 9.20
C GLY A 453 31.13 21.66 7.75
N ASP A 454 31.06 20.60 6.92
CA ASP A 454 31.45 20.69 5.50
C ASP A 454 30.64 21.80 4.81
N PRO A 455 31.29 22.82 4.22
CA PRO A 455 30.62 23.93 3.56
C PRO A 455 30.34 23.65 2.08
N GLY A 456 30.38 22.37 1.67
CA GLY A 456 30.02 21.95 0.33
C GLY A 456 28.55 22.26 0.00
N ASN A 457 28.22 22.21 -1.30
CA ASN A 457 26.83 22.30 -1.73
C ASN A 457 26.20 20.92 -1.64
N GLY A 458 25.84 20.49 -0.43
CA GLY A 458 25.45 19.12 -0.19
C GLY A 458 24.01 18.84 -0.66
N THR A 459 23.78 17.61 -1.13
CA THR A 459 22.49 17.18 -1.70
C THR A 459 21.91 15.92 -1.06
N ALA A 460 22.76 15.04 -0.55
CA ALA A 460 22.35 13.84 0.15
C ALA A 460 23.43 13.39 1.15
N VAL A 461 22.99 12.59 2.11
CA VAL A 461 23.83 11.90 3.09
C VAL A 461 23.36 10.45 3.22
N ALA A 462 24.29 9.54 3.43
CA ALA A 462 24.01 8.20 3.92
C ALA A 462 24.99 7.89 5.05
N CYS A 463 24.50 7.30 6.13
CA CYS A 463 25.32 6.88 7.27
C CYS A 463 25.45 5.36 7.31
N GLY A 464 26.61 4.87 7.73
CA GLY A 464 26.85 3.43 7.89
C GLY A 464 28.24 3.14 8.45
N ASP A 465 28.38 2.02 9.15
CA ASP A 465 29.65 1.54 9.75
C ASP A 465 30.49 0.84 8.67
N TYR A 466 31.22 1.61 7.85
CA TYR A 466 31.89 1.08 6.66
C TYR A 466 33.20 0.33 6.99
N ASP A 467 33.83 0.59 8.14
CA ASP A 467 35.06 -0.09 8.55
C ASP A 467 34.90 -1.08 9.72
N ASN A 468 33.65 -1.37 10.09
CA ASN A 468 33.22 -2.40 11.04
C ASN A 468 33.75 -2.15 12.46
N ASP A 469 33.80 -0.89 12.87
CA ASP A 469 34.29 -0.46 14.19
C ASP A 469 33.18 -0.15 15.20
N ASN A 470 31.92 -0.25 14.77
CA ASN A 470 30.71 -0.01 15.58
C ASN A 470 30.41 1.47 15.88
N ASP A 471 31.06 2.39 15.16
CA ASP A 471 30.68 3.79 15.13
C ASP A 471 30.07 4.11 13.74
N LEU A 472 28.95 4.85 13.70
CA LEU A 472 28.34 5.24 12.42
C LEU A 472 29.19 6.32 11.73
N ASP A 473 29.56 6.08 10.48
CA ASP A 473 30.26 7.03 9.62
C ASP A 473 29.29 7.77 8.69
N ILE A 474 29.78 8.87 8.09
CA ILE A 474 28.94 9.76 7.29
C ILE A 474 29.56 9.93 5.91
N TYR A 475 28.82 9.61 4.85
CA TYR A 475 29.17 10.00 3.49
C TYR A 475 28.24 11.08 2.94
N ILE A 476 28.85 12.15 2.41
CA ILE A 476 28.18 13.36 1.94
C ILE A 476 28.39 13.48 0.45
N VAL A 477 27.29 13.66 -0.28
CA VAL A 477 27.32 13.95 -1.71
C VAL A 477 27.12 15.45 -1.95
N ASN A 478 27.98 16.01 -2.79
CA ASN A 478 28.10 17.43 -3.06
C ASN A 478 27.89 17.76 -4.56
N VAL A 479 27.42 18.98 -4.84
CA VAL A 479 27.32 19.53 -6.19
C VAL A 479 28.49 20.49 -6.46
N GLY A 480 29.34 20.11 -7.42
CA GLY A 480 30.48 20.91 -7.88
C GLY A 480 31.63 21.03 -6.87
N ASN A 481 31.51 20.39 -5.71
CA ASN A 481 32.54 20.24 -4.70
C ASN A 481 32.79 18.75 -4.47
N ALA A 482 33.95 18.42 -3.89
CA ALA A 482 34.27 17.02 -3.59
C ALA A 482 33.28 16.46 -2.55
N ASN A 483 32.77 15.26 -2.80
CA ASN A 483 32.11 14.41 -1.82
C ASN A 483 33.04 14.14 -0.63
N LYS A 484 32.47 13.77 0.50
CA LYS A 484 33.19 13.58 1.76
C LYS A 484 32.84 12.27 2.43
N LEU A 485 33.84 11.51 2.84
CA LEU A 485 33.71 10.44 3.82
C LEU A 485 34.26 10.94 5.16
N LEU A 486 33.39 11.04 6.16
CA LEU A 486 33.74 11.43 7.52
C LEU A 486 33.68 10.18 8.38
N ARG A 487 34.85 9.70 8.80
CA ARG A 487 34.93 8.56 9.71
C ARG A 487 34.75 9.01 11.16
N ASN A 488 33.90 8.34 11.90
CA ASN A 488 33.70 8.51 13.32
C ASN A 488 34.76 7.69 14.08
N GLU A 489 35.48 8.32 15.00
CA GLU A 489 36.46 7.65 15.88
C GLU A 489 35.89 7.49 17.30
N GLY A 490 34.56 7.56 17.42
CA GLY A 490 33.77 7.53 18.63
C GLY A 490 33.69 8.87 19.37
N ASN A 491 32.64 9.03 20.19
CA ASN A 491 32.38 10.21 21.02
C ASN A 491 32.39 11.54 20.21
N LEU A 492 31.76 11.55 19.04
CA LEU A 492 31.71 12.69 18.11
C LEU A 492 33.06 13.19 17.58
N VAL A 493 34.09 12.35 17.58
CA VAL A 493 35.39 12.69 16.99
C VAL A 493 35.43 12.24 15.54
N PHE A 494 35.17 13.15 14.61
CA PHE A 494 35.20 12.84 13.19
C PHE A 494 36.50 13.25 12.50
N VAL A 495 36.95 12.43 11.56
CA VAL A 495 38.08 12.70 10.66
C VAL A 495 37.64 12.66 9.20
N ASP A 496 38.14 13.57 8.37
CA ASP A 496 37.94 13.51 6.92
C ASP A 496 38.82 12.39 6.34
N ALA A 497 38.18 11.25 6.06
CA ALA A 497 38.81 10.04 5.50
C ALA A 497 38.74 10.01 3.96
N THR A 498 38.31 11.10 3.32
CA THR A 498 38.12 11.16 1.87
C THR A 498 39.41 10.86 1.12
N ALA A 499 39.40 9.77 0.35
CA ALA A 499 40.53 9.37 -0.48
C ALA A 499 40.09 8.77 -1.81
N GLY A 500 40.88 8.99 -2.86
CA GLY A 500 40.68 8.36 -4.17
C GLY A 500 39.28 8.64 -4.75
N PRO A 501 38.51 7.60 -5.13
CA PRO A 501 37.22 7.77 -5.79
C PRO A 501 36.11 8.32 -4.89
N LEU A 502 36.27 8.28 -3.55
CA LEU A 502 35.33 8.86 -2.59
C LEU A 502 35.23 10.38 -2.69
N GLY A 503 36.27 11.05 -3.20
CA GLY A 503 36.32 12.51 -3.35
C GLY A 503 35.83 13.00 -4.71
N ASP A 504 34.85 12.34 -5.32
CA ASP A 504 34.28 12.78 -6.61
C ASP A 504 33.70 14.19 -6.47
N ALA A 505 33.97 15.05 -7.46
CA ALA A 505 33.60 16.47 -7.42
C ALA A 505 32.69 16.87 -8.59
N LEU A 506 31.92 15.92 -9.11
CA LEU A 506 30.90 16.16 -10.13
C LEU A 506 29.63 16.77 -9.48
N ASN A 507 28.46 16.47 -10.01
CA ASN A 507 27.19 17.09 -9.60
C ASN A 507 26.35 16.05 -8.87
N GLY A 508 26.74 15.72 -7.66
CA GLY A 508 26.15 14.62 -6.91
C GLY A 508 24.67 14.81 -6.56
N ARG A 509 23.93 13.70 -6.51
CA ARG A 509 22.50 13.65 -6.15
C ARG A 509 22.27 12.74 -4.96
N GLY A 510 21.87 11.49 -5.17
CA GLY A 510 21.64 10.53 -4.09
C GLY A 510 22.82 9.62 -3.83
N VAL A 511 22.80 8.99 -2.66
CA VAL A 511 23.79 8.00 -2.22
C VAL A 511 23.15 6.96 -1.32
N ASP A 512 23.62 5.72 -1.41
CA ASP A 512 23.18 4.66 -0.50
C ASP A 512 24.29 3.61 -0.26
N TRP A 513 24.28 3.02 0.93
CA TRP A 513 25.20 1.96 1.35
C TRP A 513 24.57 0.58 1.13
N GLY A 514 25.36 -0.41 0.74
CA GLY A 514 24.88 -1.79 0.62
C GLY A 514 26.02 -2.77 0.37
N ASP A 515 25.98 -3.96 0.97
CA ASP A 515 26.91 -5.06 0.69
C ASP A 515 26.42 -5.82 -0.55
N TYR A 516 26.80 -5.36 -1.74
CA TYR A 516 26.22 -5.88 -2.99
C TYR A 516 26.87 -7.20 -3.44
N ASP A 517 28.08 -7.52 -2.96
CA ASP A 517 28.76 -8.78 -3.27
C ASP A 517 28.83 -9.78 -2.11
N ASN A 518 28.07 -9.49 -1.04
CA ASN A 518 27.85 -10.38 0.10
C ASN A 518 29.17 -10.76 0.80
N ASP A 519 30.12 -9.82 0.89
CA ASP A 519 31.43 -10.01 1.48
C ASP A 519 31.53 -9.53 2.94
N GLY A 520 30.51 -8.83 3.43
CA GLY A 520 30.37 -8.34 4.79
C GLY A 520 30.89 -6.92 5.01
N ASP A 521 31.41 -6.25 3.99
CA ASP A 521 31.82 -4.85 4.01
C ASP A 521 30.79 -3.98 3.25
N LEU A 522 30.42 -2.82 3.80
CA LEU A 522 29.47 -1.93 3.11
C LEU A 522 30.13 -1.27 1.90
N ASP A 523 29.49 -1.39 0.73
CA ASP A 523 29.85 -0.68 -0.50
C ASP A 523 28.97 0.55 -0.70
N LEU A 524 29.39 1.41 -1.62
CA LEU A 524 28.77 2.71 -1.82
C LEU A 524 28.39 2.92 -3.28
N TYR A 525 27.12 3.26 -3.53
CA TYR A 525 26.71 3.80 -4.81
C TYR A 525 26.24 5.24 -4.67
N PHE A 526 26.72 6.12 -5.55
CA PHE A 526 26.19 7.48 -5.63
C PHE A 526 25.89 7.89 -7.06
N ALA A 527 24.82 8.67 -7.19
CA ALA A 527 24.34 9.21 -8.44
C ALA A 527 24.88 10.62 -8.70
N ASN A 528 25.09 10.93 -9.96
CA ASN A 528 25.48 12.23 -10.46
C ASN A 528 24.48 12.74 -11.50
N ALA A 529 24.24 14.05 -11.48
CA ALA A 529 23.55 14.75 -12.56
C ALA A 529 24.29 14.54 -13.88
N TYR A 530 23.52 14.33 -14.94
CA TYR A 530 24.00 14.13 -16.32
C TYR A 530 24.82 12.87 -16.57
N ALA A 531 25.99 12.69 -15.93
CA ALA A 531 26.95 11.59 -16.16
C ALA A 531 27.83 11.34 -14.93
N GLY A 532 28.31 10.11 -14.77
CA GLY A 532 29.36 9.78 -13.80
C GLY A 532 28.88 9.20 -12.47
N ASN A 533 27.75 8.49 -12.45
CA ASN A 533 27.39 7.64 -11.31
C ASN A 533 28.53 6.66 -11.01
N LYS A 534 28.68 6.25 -9.74
CA LYS A 534 29.74 5.32 -9.34
C LYS A 534 29.25 4.27 -8.37
N LEU A 535 29.70 3.03 -8.58
CA LEU A 535 29.75 1.97 -7.57
C LEU A 535 31.18 1.86 -7.05
N LEU A 536 31.37 2.06 -5.75
CA LEU A 536 32.65 1.93 -5.07
C LEU A 536 32.60 0.70 -4.17
N ARG A 537 33.37 -0.33 -4.52
CA ARG A 537 33.50 -1.52 -3.69
C ARG A 537 34.49 -1.26 -2.55
N ASN A 538 34.14 -1.65 -1.33
CA ASN A 538 34.99 -1.61 -0.15
C ASN A 538 35.75 -2.93 -0.02
N ASP A 539 37.06 -2.94 -0.31
CA ASP A 539 37.90 -4.15 -0.15
C ASP A 539 38.33 -4.37 1.34
N GLY A 540 37.53 -3.86 2.28
CA GLY A 540 37.77 -3.86 3.72
C GLY A 540 38.70 -2.75 4.24
N GLY A 541 38.47 -2.34 5.50
CA GLY A 541 39.31 -1.38 6.22
C GLY A 541 39.36 0.02 5.59
N GLY A 542 38.32 0.41 4.85
CA GLY A 542 38.20 1.72 4.19
C GLY A 542 38.92 1.89 2.86
N SER A 543 39.25 0.78 2.18
CA SER A 543 39.87 0.82 0.87
C SER A 543 38.84 0.68 -0.25
N PHE A 544 38.46 1.82 -0.85
CA PHE A 544 37.46 1.84 -1.92
C PHE A 544 38.06 1.77 -3.34
N VAL A 545 37.46 0.92 -4.18
CA VAL A 545 37.79 0.76 -5.60
C VAL A 545 36.57 1.10 -6.46
N ASP A 546 36.75 1.99 -7.45
CA ASP A 546 35.72 2.27 -8.45
C ASP A 546 35.58 1.07 -9.40
N VAL A 547 34.51 0.31 -9.24
CA VAL A 547 34.18 -0.88 -10.05
C VAL A 547 33.10 -0.60 -11.09
N THR A 548 32.77 0.68 -11.30
CA THR A 548 31.69 1.11 -12.19
C THR A 548 31.88 0.57 -13.61
N SER A 549 30.94 -0.24 -14.07
CA SER A 549 30.96 -0.79 -15.41
C SER A 549 29.56 -1.10 -15.93
N GLY A 550 29.42 -1.22 -17.27
CA GLY A 550 28.17 -1.62 -17.90
C GLY A 550 26.98 -0.72 -17.50
N PRO A 551 25.84 -1.30 -17.06
CA PRO A 551 24.64 -0.54 -16.73
C PRO A 551 24.78 0.31 -15.47
N LEU A 552 25.71 0.03 -14.56
CA LEU A 552 25.97 0.83 -13.34
C LEU A 552 26.43 2.26 -13.67
N ALA A 553 27.12 2.44 -14.80
CA ALA A 553 27.47 3.80 -15.22
C ALA A 553 26.23 4.62 -15.56
N ASP A 554 25.16 3.94 -16.04
CA ASP A 554 23.81 4.44 -16.37
C ASP A 554 23.78 5.68 -17.31
N GLY A 555 24.93 6.08 -17.83
CA GLY A 555 25.11 7.35 -18.52
C GLY A 555 24.91 8.59 -17.65
N GLY A 556 24.56 8.44 -16.35
CA GLY A 556 24.19 9.44 -15.33
C GLY A 556 22.74 9.91 -15.34
N ASN A 557 22.44 11.04 -14.70
CA ASN A 557 21.09 11.66 -14.60
C ASN A 557 20.11 10.93 -13.67
N ALA A 558 20.63 10.18 -12.70
CA ALA A 558 19.85 9.61 -11.61
C ALA A 558 19.83 10.58 -10.40
N LYS A 559 18.77 10.49 -9.59
CA LYS A 559 18.62 11.19 -8.31
C LYS A 559 18.50 10.18 -7.19
N GLY A 560 17.31 9.60 -7.01
CA GLY A 560 17.07 8.51 -6.08
C GLY A 560 17.97 7.32 -6.38
N VAL A 561 18.51 6.75 -5.31
CA VAL A 561 19.35 5.56 -5.26
C VAL A 561 18.76 4.72 -4.13
N ALA A 562 18.42 3.47 -4.39
CA ALA A 562 17.95 2.56 -3.35
C ALA A 562 18.46 1.15 -3.63
N TRP A 563 19.12 0.55 -2.65
CA TRP A 563 19.45 -0.87 -2.64
C TRP A 563 18.29 -1.70 -2.11
N GLY A 564 18.06 -2.87 -2.71
CA GLY A 564 17.12 -3.87 -2.21
C GLY A 564 17.17 -5.15 -3.04
N ASP A 565 16.89 -6.29 -2.42
CA ASP A 565 16.77 -7.58 -3.12
C ASP A 565 15.33 -7.72 -3.62
N TYR A 566 15.05 -7.19 -4.81
CA TYR A 566 13.66 -7.07 -5.27
C TYR A 566 13.10 -8.41 -5.75
N ASP A 567 13.95 -9.36 -6.14
CA ASP A 567 13.50 -10.63 -6.67
C ASP A 567 13.67 -11.81 -5.71
N ASN A 568 14.13 -11.54 -4.49
CA ASN A 568 14.34 -12.48 -3.39
C ASN A 568 15.39 -13.57 -3.66
N ASP A 569 16.41 -13.33 -4.50
CA ASP A 569 17.52 -14.29 -4.74
C ASP A 569 18.67 -14.25 -3.73
N GLY A 570 18.74 -13.23 -2.88
CA GLY A 570 19.77 -13.04 -1.87
C GLY A 570 20.90 -12.09 -2.28
N ASP A 571 20.83 -11.48 -3.46
CA ASP A 571 21.77 -10.48 -3.93
C ASP A 571 21.11 -9.09 -3.95
N LEU A 572 21.81 -8.04 -3.51
CA LEU A 572 21.26 -6.68 -3.56
C LEU A 572 21.22 -6.14 -4.99
N ASP A 573 20.06 -5.62 -5.39
CA ASP A 573 19.82 -4.93 -6.64
C ASP A 573 19.73 -3.42 -6.43
N LEU A 574 19.85 -2.67 -7.53
CA LEU A 574 19.90 -1.20 -7.48
C LEU A 574 18.77 -0.57 -8.29
N PHE A 575 17.93 0.19 -7.61
CA PHE A 575 16.95 1.08 -8.24
C PHE A 575 17.49 2.50 -8.38
N LEU A 576 17.26 3.12 -9.54
CA LEU A 576 17.63 4.51 -9.83
C LEU A 576 16.43 5.30 -10.36
N ALA A 577 16.04 6.34 -9.63
CA ALA A 577 15.06 7.32 -10.07
C ALA A 577 15.70 8.34 -11.04
N LYS A 578 15.12 8.49 -12.24
CA LYS A 578 15.74 9.26 -13.35
C LYS A 578 14.98 10.56 -13.64
N GLY A 579 15.65 11.71 -13.66
CA GLY A 579 14.89 12.95 -13.88
C GLY A 579 15.60 14.28 -13.65
N ASP A 580 16.93 14.34 -13.74
CA ASP A 580 17.63 15.60 -13.54
C ASP A 580 17.70 16.49 -14.81
N GLY A 581 17.72 17.82 -14.61
CA GLY A 581 17.99 18.80 -15.67
C GLY A 581 16.92 18.99 -16.76
N ALA A 582 15.64 18.79 -16.46
CA ALA A 582 14.50 18.87 -17.39
C ALA A 582 14.48 17.81 -18.51
N ILE A 583 15.25 16.73 -18.34
CA ILE A 583 15.23 15.58 -19.24
C ILE A 583 14.39 14.49 -18.59
N LEU A 584 13.25 14.16 -19.21
CA LEU A 584 12.45 12.99 -18.82
C LEU A 584 13.23 11.72 -19.17
N GLY A 585 13.27 10.77 -18.25
CA GLY A 585 13.91 9.47 -18.48
C GLY A 585 13.16 8.35 -17.77
N PRO A 586 13.23 7.11 -18.29
CA PRO A 586 12.71 5.96 -17.59
C PRO A 586 13.52 5.72 -16.32
N ASN A 587 12.87 5.25 -15.24
CA ASN A 587 13.59 4.70 -14.09
C ASN A 587 14.50 3.54 -14.52
N ARG A 588 15.45 3.14 -13.66
CA ARG A 588 16.29 1.97 -13.92
C ARG A 588 16.25 1.01 -12.74
N LEU A 589 16.02 -0.27 -13.05
CA LEU A 589 16.22 -1.37 -12.13
C LEU A 589 17.40 -2.19 -12.63
N LEU A 590 18.48 -2.23 -11.85
CA LEU A 590 19.71 -2.93 -12.19
C LEU A 590 19.80 -4.17 -11.31
N ARG A 591 19.55 -5.34 -11.92
CA ARG A 591 19.59 -6.61 -11.21
C ARG A 591 21.00 -7.16 -11.10
N ASN A 592 21.37 -7.66 -9.94
CA ASN A 592 22.62 -8.32 -9.62
C ASN A 592 22.38 -9.83 -9.43
N ASP A 593 22.76 -10.65 -10.40
CA ASP A 593 22.65 -12.12 -10.27
C ASP A 593 23.88 -12.73 -9.54
N GLY A 594 24.45 -11.98 -8.59
CA GLY A 594 25.62 -12.33 -7.78
C GLY A 594 26.99 -11.94 -8.37
N GLY A 595 27.95 -11.67 -7.47
CA GLY A 595 29.36 -11.44 -7.80
C GLY A 595 29.66 -10.13 -8.54
N GLY A 596 28.75 -9.16 -8.48
CA GLY A 596 28.97 -7.77 -8.91
C GLY A 596 28.76 -7.47 -10.38
N SER A 597 28.02 -8.33 -11.09
CA SER A 597 27.64 -8.07 -12.48
C SER A 597 26.18 -7.68 -12.57
N PHE A 598 25.94 -6.45 -12.99
CA PHE A 598 24.58 -5.92 -13.11
C PHE A 598 24.03 -6.03 -14.53
N VAL A 599 22.73 -6.30 -14.63
CA VAL A 599 21.95 -6.24 -15.88
C VAL A 599 20.81 -5.24 -15.73
N ASP A 600 20.48 -4.55 -16.82
CA ASP A 600 19.31 -3.67 -16.83
C ASP A 600 18.03 -4.51 -16.94
N ALA A 601 17.32 -4.65 -15.82
CA ALA A 601 16.07 -5.40 -15.69
C ALA A 601 14.82 -4.50 -15.84
N THR A 602 15.00 -3.23 -16.20
CA THR A 602 13.89 -2.28 -16.36
C THR A 602 12.87 -2.78 -17.38
N SER A 603 11.63 -2.97 -16.94
CA SER A 603 10.54 -3.46 -17.79
C SER A 603 9.19 -2.90 -17.32
N GLY A 604 8.12 -3.16 -18.08
CA GLY A 604 6.74 -2.87 -17.65
C GLY A 604 6.50 -1.44 -17.16
N ALA A 605 5.84 -1.32 -16.01
CA ALA A 605 5.48 -0.04 -15.39
C ALA A 605 6.70 0.83 -15.01
N LEU A 606 7.83 0.21 -14.66
CA LEU A 606 9.07 0.94 -14.32
C LEU A 606 9.70 1.67 -15.51
N SER A 607 9.32 1.32 -16.74
CA SER A 607 9.80 2.01 -17.95
C SER A 607 9.14 3.38 -18.18
N ASP A 608 8.25 3.82 -17.29
CA ASP A 608 7.62 5.13 -17.37
C ASP A 608 8.64 6.27 -17.22
N SER A 609 8.49 7.30 -18.06
CA SER A 609 9.44 8.41 -18.14
C SER A 609 8.91 9.63 -17.41
N GLY A 610 9.66 10.10 -16.42
CA GLY A 610 9.27 11.24 -15.57
C GLY A 610 10.44 12.16 -15.25
N MET A 611 10.16 13.20 -14.45
CA MET A 611 11.18 13.97 -13.75
C MET A 611 11.32 13.39 -12.34
N TRP A 612 11.67 12.10 -12.25
CA TRP A 612 11.71 11.37 -11.00
C TRP A 612 12.73 12.00 -10.02
N SER A 613 12.38 11.98 -8.73
CA SER A 613 13.13 12.61 -7.64
C SER A 613 13.62 11.58 -6.63
N GLY A 614 13.20 11.68 -5.37
CA GLY A 614 13.40 10.69 -4.33
C GLY A 614 12.61 9.43 -4.63
N SER A 615 13.12 8.33 -4.11
CA SER A 615 12.54 7.00 -4.23
C SER A 615 12.87 6.23 -2.97
N ALA A 616 11.96 5.35 -2.55
CA ALA A 616 12.16 4.52 -1.38
C ALA A 616 11.58 3.12 -1.61
N LEU A 617 12.31 2.09 -1.17
CA LEU A 617 11.87 0.70 -1.15
C LEU A 617 11.28 0.31 0.20
N GLY A 618 10.27 -0.56 0.18
CA GLY A 618 9.64 -1.17 1.34
C GLY A 618 8.55 -2.15 0.93
N ASP A 619 8.30 -3.20 1.72
CA ASP A 619 7.23 -4.18 1.48
C ASP A 619 5.91 -3.66 2.07
N MET A 620 5.04 -3.08 1.23
CA MET A 620 3.88 -2.33 1.71
C MET A 620 2.61 -3.18 1.81
N ASP A 621 2.60 -4.38 1.25
CA ASP A 621 1.49 -5.33 1.40
C ASP A 621 1.83 -6.56 2.23
N ASN A 622 3.04 -6.58 2.81
CA ASN A 622 3.55 -7.58 3.73
C ASN A 622 3.60 -8.97 3.08
N ASP A 623 3.94 -9.03 1.79
CA ASP A 623 4.00 -10.27 1.01
C ASP A 623 5.44 -10.80 0.79
N GLY A 624 6.44 -10.01 1.17
CA GLY A 624 7.86 -10.31 1.06
C GLY A 624 8.57 -9.74 -0.16
N ASP A 625 7.84 -9.19 -1.12
CA ASP A 625 8.41 -8.55 -2.29
C ASP A 625 8.56 -7.05 -2.02
N LEU A 626 9.76 -6.49 -2.24
CA LEU A 626 9.98 -5.06 -2.04
C LEU A 626 9.23 -4.23 -3.08
N ASP A 627 8.37 -3.32 -2.60
CA ASP A 627 7.66 -2.34 -3.40
C ASP A 627 8.39 -1.01 -3.45
N LEU A 628 7.91 -0.12 -4.32
CA LEU A 628 8.61 1.11 -4.64
C LEU A 628 7.65 2.30 -4.73
N TYR A 629 7.96 3.35 -3.99
CA TYR A 629 7.36 4.67 -4.18
C TYR A 629 8.39 5.64 -4.77
N VAL A 630 7.98 6.39 -5.81
CA VAL A 630 8.86 7.34 -6.52
C VAL A 630 8.17 8.70 -6.64
N GLY A 631 8.82 9.72 -6.09
CA GLY A 631 8.40 11.12 -6.22
C GLY A 631 8.69 11.67 -7.62
N ASN A 632 7.87 12.59 -8.10
CA ASN A 632 8.01 13.22 -9.41
C ASN A 632 7.96 14.75 -9.30
N LEU A 633 9.02 15.42 -9.79
CA LEU A 633 9.05 16.88 -9.79
C LEU A 633 8.07 17.49 -10.79
N SER A 634 7.68 16.76 -11.82
CA SER A 634 6.75 17.25 -12.85
C SER A 634 5.87 16.11 -13.37
N GLY A 635 4.68 16.02 -12.77
CA GLY A 635 3.67 15.00 -13.07
C GLY A 635 3.31 14.20 -11.83
N PRO A 636 2.50 13.13 -11.98
CA PRO A 636 2.08 12.32 -10.85
C PRO A 636 3.27 11.53 -10.26
N ASN A 637 3.26 11.39 -8.95
CA ASN A 637 4.06 10.40 -8.22
C ASN A 637 3.66 8.98 -8.63
N LYS A 638 4.49 7.99 -8.29
CA LYS A 638 4.21 6.60 -8.61
C LYS A 638 4.38 5.66 -7.43
N LEU A 639 3.41 4.78 -7.27
CA LEU A 639 3.51 3.58 -6.45
C LEU A 639 3.57 2.35 -7.35
N PHE A 640 4.61 1.55 -7.22
CA PHE A 640 4.81 0.32 -7.97
C PHE A 640 4.81 -0.87 -7.00
N LEU A 641 3.86 -1.78 -7.22
CA LEU A 641 3.82 -3.08 -6.54
C LEU A 641 4.70 -4.07 -7.30
N ASN A 642 5.54 -4.77 -6.56
CA ASN A 642 6.36 -5.88 -7.03
C ASN A 642 5.66 -7.22 -6.78
N GLN A 643 5.82 -8.17 -7.69
CA GLN A 643 5.23 -9.51 -7.58
C GLN A 643 6.21 -10.63 -7.98
N ILE A 644 7.49 -10.29 -8.14
CA ILE A 644 8.51 -11.13 -8.78
C ILE A 644 9.02 -12.21 -7.83
N GLY A 645 9.27 -11.84 -6.57
CA GLY A 645 9.88 -12.71 -5.57
C GLY A 645 8.91 -13.72 -4.97
N SER A 646 7.60 -13.63 -5.25
CA SER A 646 6.52 -14.56 -4.85
C SER A 646 6.75 -16.07 -5.06
N THR A 647 7.81 -16.48 -5.76
CA THR A 647 8.21 -17.90 -5.95
C THR A 647 9.45 -18.32 -5.15
N LYS A 648 10.11 -17.38 -4.49
CA LYS A 648 11.27 -17.56 -3.61
C LYS A 648 10.84 -17.25 -2.16
N HIS A 649 11.73 -17.56 -1.23
CA HIS A 649 11.52 -17.34 0.19
C HIS A 649 12.19 -16.05 0.64
N TRP A 650 11.63 -15.43 1.68
CA TRP A 650 12.12 -14.17 2.23
C TRP A 650 12.18 -14.19 3.76
N LEU A 651 12.86 -13.22 4.35
CA LEU A 651 12.85 -12.94 5.78
C LEU A 651 13.01 -11.43 5.98
N HIS A 652 11.99 -10.79 6.56
CA HIS A 652 12.07 -9.39 6.97
C HIS A 652 12.32 -9.33 8.48
N VAL A 653 13.22 -8.45 8.92
CA VAL A 653 13.60 -8.34 10.33
C VAL A 653 13.38 -6.91 10.81
N ASN A 654 12.41 -6.75 11.72
CA ASN A 654 12.15 -5.50 12.43
C ASN A 654 12.90 -5.53 13.75
N LEU A 655 13.64 -4.47 14.04
CA LEU A 655 14.44 -4.37 15.26
C LEU A 655 13.88 -3.30 16.19
N VAL A 656 13.93 -3.56 17.51
CA VAL A 656 13.62 -2.57 18.54
C VAL A 656 14.73 -2.53 19.58
N GLY A 657 15.39 -1.37 19.69
CA GLY A 657 16.40 -1.12 20.71
C GLY A 657 15.80 -1.07 22.12
N THR A 658 16.60 -1.46 23.12
CA THR A 658 16.24 -1.34 24.55
C THR A 658 17.33 -0.68 25.37
N VAL A 659 18.57 -0.71 24.87
CA VAL A 659 19.75 0.02 25.36
C VAL A 659 20.23 0.99 24.27
N SER A 660 20.28 0.52 23.03
CA SER A 660 20.41 1.32 21.82
C SER A 660 19.11 2.10 21.56
N ASN A 661 19.17 3.07 20.65
CA ASN A 661 17.99 3.81 20.19
C ASN A 661 16.87 2.87 19.72
N LYS A 662 15.62 3.26 19.99
CA LYS A 662 14.42 2.43 19.80
C LYS A 662 14.21 2.00 18.35
N SER A 663 14.51 2.88 17.40
CA SER A 663 14.48 2.61 15.96
C SER A 663 15.57 1.67 15.47
N ALA A 664 16.51 1.27 16.34
CA ALA A 664 17.65 0.40 16.02
C ALA A 664 18.53 0.90 14.86
N ILE A 665 18.51 2.20 14.56
CA ILE A 665 19.34 2.78 13.51
C ILE A 665 20.82 2.58 13.86
N GLY A 666 21.57 2.06 12.90
CA GLY A 666 22.95 1.60 13.05
C GLY A 666 23.12 0.14 13.49
N ALA A 667 22.03 -0.57 13.80
CA ALA A 667 22.10 -2.02 14.01
C ALA A 667 22.39 -2.75 12.69
N ARG A 668 23.22 -3.78 12.75
CA ARG A 668 23.53 -4.65 11.62
C ARG A 668 22.94 -6.03 11.80
N VAL A 669 22.12 -6.46 10.85
CA VAL A 669 21.58 -7.81 10.76
C VAL A 669 22.40 -8.60 9.76
N ARG A 670 22.82 -9.79 10.15
CA ARG A 670 23.46 -10.77 9.27
C ARG A 670 22.63 -12.04 9.22
N VAL A 671 22.28 -12.45 8.01
CA VAL A 671 21.52 -13.68 7.77
C VAL A 671 22.39 -14.66 7.00
N VAL A 672 22.50 -15.89 7.51
CA VAL A 672 23.14 -17.01 6.83
C VAL A 672 22.07 -18.01 6.44
N SER A 673 22.02 -18.39 5.16
CA SER A 673 21.05 -19.34 4.64
C SER A 673 21.63 -20.12 3.46
N GLY A 674 21.69 -21.45 3.56
CA GLY A 674 22.13 -22.30 2.45
C GLY A 674 23.58 -22.08 2.01
N GLY A 675 24.40 -21.47 2.88
CA GLY A 675 25.79 -21.09 2.60
C GLY A 675 25.98 -19.68 2.05
N LEU A 676 24.91 -18.93 1.77
CA LEU A 676 24.94 -17.50 1.51
C LEU A 676 24.95 -16.73 2.84
N SER A 677 25.69 -15.62 2.90
CA SER A 677 25.77 -14.73 4.07
C SER A 677 25.49 -13.32 3.58
N GLN A 678 24.41 -12.71 4.05
CA GLN A 678 23.99 -11.36 3.68
C GLN A 678 24.07 -10.46 4.91
N ILE A 679 24.35 -9.18 4.73
CA ILE A 679 24.16 -8.17 5.77
C ILE A 679 23.20 -7.07 5.33
N ARG A 680 22.48 -6.50 6.29
CA ARG A 680 21.71 -5.26 6.17
C ARG A 680 22.00 -4.41 7.40
N GLU A 681 22.12 -3.10 7.21
CA GLU A 681 22.28 -2.14 8.30
C GLU A 681 21.09 -1.18 8.30
N ILE A 682 20.50 -0.95 9.47
CA ILE A 682 19.32 -0.09 9.59
C ILE A 682 19.75 1.36 9.40
N SER A 683 19.29 1.98 8.31
CA SER A 683 19.67 3.33 7.93
C SER A 683 18.68 4.39 8.42
N GLY A 684 19.19 5.49 8.99
CA GLY A 684 18.40 6.65 9.40
C GLY A 684 18.14 7.67 8.29
N GLY A 685 18.50 7.38 7.04
CA GLY A 685 18.33 8.25 5.87
C GLY A 685 19.12 7.72 4.66
N SER A 686 18.50 7.66 3.48
CA SER A 686 19.11 7.04 2.29
C SER A 686 18.70 7.68 0.96
N GLY A 687 19.48 7.42 -0.09
CA GLY A 687 19.17 7.84 -1.45
C GLY A 687 19.24 9.35 -1.63
N TYR A 688 18.19 9.95 -2.21
CA TYR A 688 18.09 11.38 -2.48
C TYR A 688 16.85 11.95 -1.80
N LEU A 689 17.05 12.72 -0.73
CA LEU A 689 15.98 13.36 0.04
C LEU A 689 14.99 12.36 0.69
N SER A 690 15.38 11.09 0.80
CA SER A 690 14.48 9.97 1.03
C SER A 690 14.95 9.08 2.18
N GLN A 691 14.14 8.07 2.49
CA GLN A 691 14.49 6.98 3.39
C GLN A 691 13.74 5.72 2.99
N ASN A 692 14.46 4.61 2.79
CA ASN A 692 13.86 3.28 2.67
C ASN A 692 13.20 2.87 3.99
N SER A 693 12.47 1.76 3.99
CA SER A 693 11.91 1.20 5.23
C SER A 693 13.01 0.94 6.27
N LEU A 694 12.67 1.00 7.57
CA LEU A 694 13.58 0.63 8.66
C LEU A 694 13.68 -0.91 8.85
N THR A 695 13.00 -1.68 8.01
CA THR A 695 13.00 -3.14 8.05
C THR A 695 14.23 -3.68 7.34
N ALA A 696 14.95 -4.64 7.94
CA ALA A 696 16.03 -5.32 7.24
C ALA A 696 15.46 -6.45 6.36
N GLU A 697 15.56 -6.30 5.03
CA GLU A 697 14.94 -7.22 4.08
C GLU A 697 15.95 -8.20 3.45
N PHE A 698 15.62 -9.50 3.45
CA PHE A 698 16.48 -10.57 2.94
C PHE A 698 15.70 -11.53 2.04
N GLY A 699 16.12 -11.66 0.78
CA GLY A 699 15.75 -12.80 -0.04
C GLY A 699 16.56 -14.03 0.30
N LEU A 700 15.91 -15.18 0.37
CA LEU A 700 16.51 -16.47 0.76
C LEU A 700 16.47 -17.49 -0.38
N GLY A 701 16.01 -17.07 -1.57
CA GLY A 701 15.91 -17.91 -2.74
C GLY A 701 15.07 -19.16 -2.49
N SER A 702 15.68 -20.34 -2.63
CA SER A 702 15.00 -21.62 -2.42
C SER A 702 15.13 -22.18 -1.00
N ALA A 703 15.82 -21.46 -0.10
CA ALA A 703 16.03 -21.93 1.26
C ALA A 703 14.74 -21.83 2.07
N THR A 704 14.36 -22.91 2.72
CA THR A 704 13.12 -22.99 3.52
C THR A 704 13.31 -22.59 4.98
N GLN A 705 14.51 -22.09 5.33
CA GLN A 705 14.92 -21.70 6.68
C GLN A 705 16.18 -20.83 6.58
N ALA A 706 16.29 -19.80 7.41
CA ALA A 706 17.55 -19.14 7.70
C ALA A 706 18.33 -19.96 8.75
N ASP A 707 19.57 -20.33 8.42
CA ASP A 707 20.44 -21.12 9.29
C ASP A 707 20.82 -20.33 10.54
N THR A 708 21.13 -19.04 10.38
CA THR A 708 21.48 -18.13 11.47
C THR A 708 21.04 -16.70 11.16
N VAL A 709 20.51 -16.01 12.17
CA VAL A 709 20.27 -14.56 12.16
C VAL A 709 21.07 -13.97 13.32
N GLU A 710 22.02 -13.09 13.02
CA GLU A 710 22.86 -12.38 13.99
C GLU A 710 22.49 -10.90 13.94
N VAL A 711 22.22 -10.27 15.08
CA VAL A 711 22.02 -8.82 15.17
C VAL A 711 23.16 -8.25 16.01
N ARG A 712 23.87 -7.27 15.47
CA ARG A 712 24.82 -6.44 16.21
C ARG A 712 24.17 -5.08 16.43
N TRP A 713 24.02 -4.71 17.69
CA TRP A 713 23.36 -3.47 18.10
C TRP A 713 24.36 -2.33 18.27
N PRO A 714 23.93 -1.05 18.11
CA PRO A 714 24.77 0.12 18.37
C PRO A 714 25.43 0.09 19.76
N SER A 715 24.72 -0.40 20.79
CA SER A 715 25.27 -0.58 22.16
C SER A 715 26.48 -1.54 22.26
N GLY A 716 26.82 -2.24 21.18
CA GLY A 716 27.82 -3.30 21.12
C GLY A 716 27.32 -4.66 21.61
N GLN A 717 26.04 -4.77 22.00
CA GLN A 717 25.40 -6.06 22.24
C GLN A 717 25.23 -6.83 20.93
N ALA A 718 25.12 -8.15 21.05
CA ALA A 718 24.83 -9.01 19.92
C ALA A 718 23.85 -10.11 20.30
N ASP A 719 22.86 -10.32 19.44
CA ASP A 719 21.90 -11.40 19.54
C ASP A 719 22.10 -12.40 18.40
N THR A 720 21.85 -13.68 18.67
CA THR A 720 22.01 -14.74 17.67
C THR A 720 20.89 -15.75 17.79
N MET A 721 20.30 -16.08 16.65
CA MET A 721 19.26 -17.07 16.49
C MET A 721 19.68 -18.08 15.44
N THR A 722 19.17 -19.30 15.56
CA THR A 722 19.43 -20.37 14.59
C THR A 722 18.11 -21.00 14.16
N ALA A 723 18.08 -21.52 12.93
CA ALA A 723 16.93 -22.23 12.40
C ALA A 723 15.62 -21.39 12.42
N VAL A 724 15.70 -20.17 11.88
CA VAL A 724 14.59 -19.21 11.80
C VAL A 724 13.73 -19.51 10.58
N SER A 725 12.41 -19.56 10.75
CA SER A 725 11.47 -19.78 9.65
C SER A 725 11.57 -18.68 8.59
N VAL A 726 11.18 -19.01 7.36
CA VAL A 726 11.08 -18.06 6.25
C VAL A 726 9.63 -17.63 6.02
N ASP A 727 9.44 -16.67 5.14
CA ASP A 727 8.16 -16.07 4.75
C ASP A 727 7.47 -15.42 5.95
N ILE A 728 8.26 -14.71 6.76
CA ILE A 728 7.81 -14.04 7.98
C ILE A 728 8.47 -12.67 8.13
N MET A 729 7.71 -11.77 8.75
CA MET A 729 8.25 -10.60 9.43
C MET A 729 8.63 -11.00 10.85
N LEU A 730 9.93 -10.89 11.17
CA LEU A 730 10.52 -11.23 12.46
C LEU A 730 10.83 -9.97 13.25
N GLN A 731 10.08 -9.74 14.32
CA GLN A 731 10.41 -8.71 15.31
C GLN A 731 11.52 -9.21 16.23
N ILE A 732 12.58 -8.43 16.48
CA ILE A 732 13.64 -8.74 17.46
C ILE A 732 13.84 -7.54 18.38
N TYR A 733 13.88 -7.78 19.68
CA TYR A 733 14.25 -6.78 20.68
C TYR A 733 15.72 -6.95 21.08
N GLU A 734 16.40 -5.85 21.36
CA GLU A 734 17.77 -5.88 21.85
C GLU A 734 17.90 -6.60 23.18
N GLY A 735 18.85 -7.54 23.24
CA GLY A 735 18.97 -8.52 24.33
C GLY A 735 18.19 -9.82 24.07
N GLY A 736 17.68 -9.97 22.84
CA GLY A 736 16.95 -11.12 22.33
C GLY A 736 15.47 -11.10 22.67
N PHE A 737 14.81 -12.23 22.45
CA PHE A 737 13.42 -12.37 22.88
C PHE A 737 13.35 -12.59 24.37
N ILE A 738 12.45 -11.84 25.00
CA ILE A 738 12.15 -12.01 26.40
C ILE A 738 11.29 -13.27 26.52
N ARG A 739 11.83 -14.37 27.07
CA ARG A 739 11.02 -15.55 27.36
C ARG A 739 9.84 -15.11 28.23
N GLY A 740 8.62 -15.48 27.84
CA GLY A 740 7.39 -15.04 28.51
C GLY A 740 6.76 -13.75 27.99
N ASP A 741 7.42 -13.03 27.08
CA ASP A 741 6.82 -12.01 26.21
C ASP A 741 6.23 -12.74 25.00
N ALA A 742 4.99 -13.18 25.15
CA ALA A 742 4.29 -14.04 24.21
C ALA A 742 3.66 -13.27 23.05
N ASN A 743 3.31 -11.99 23.27
CA ASN A 743 2.80 -11.13 22.20
C ASN A 743 3.93 -10.40 21.45
N GLY A 744 5.16 -10.43 21.96
CA GLY A 744 6.32 -9.84 21.32
C GLY A 744 6.30 -8.32 21.38
N ASP A 745 5.80 -7.74 22.48
CA ASP A 745 5.74 -6.28 22.70
C ASP A 745 6.96 -5.73 23.46
N GLY A 746 7.93 -6.58 23.75
CA GLY A 746 9.15 -6.24 24.49
C GLY A 746 8.94 -6.15 26.01
N VAL A 747 7.76 -6.47 26.53
CA VAL A 747 7.41 -6.30 27.94
C VAL A 747 6.56 -7.45 28.47
N ILE A 748 7.11 -8.29 29.35
CA ILE A 748 6.29 -9.30 30.05
C ILE A 748 5.24 -8.61 30.93
N ASN A 749 3.97 -8.69 30.54
CA ASN A 749 2.82 -8.08 31.18
C ASN A 749 1.55 -8.95 31.07
N SER A 750 0.38 -8.40 31.43
CA SER A 750 -0.86 -9.18 31.41
C SER A 750 -1.36 -9.52 30.00
N ALA A 751 -0.93 -8.80 28.97
CA ALA A 751 -1.24 -9.06 27.57
C ALA A 751 -0.66 -10.40 27.12
N ASP A 752 0.54 -10.78 27.56
CA ASP A 752 1.16 -12.08 27.27
C ASP A 752 0.33 -13.25 27.77
N ILE A 753 -0.25 -13.10 28.96
CA ILE A 753 -1.14 -14.10 29.54
C ILE A 753 -2.37 -14.26 28.65
N VAL A 754 -2.94 -13.16 28.16
CA VAL A 754 -4.11 -13.18 27.28
C VAL A 754 -3.74 -13.79 25.93
N TYR A 755 -2.60 -13.42 25.37
CA TYR A 755 -2.09 -13.93 24.11
C TYR A 755 -1.88 -15.44 24.16
N LEU A 756 -1.19 -15.95 25.18
CA LEU A 756 -1.00 -17.40 25.38
C LEU A 756 -2.32 -18.14 25.58
N ILE A 757 -3.29 -17.55 26.28
CA ILE A 757 -4.63 -18.13 26.43
C ILE A 757 -5.32 -18.22 25.08
N ASP A 758 -5.24 -17.17 24.26
CA ASP A 758 -5.87 -17.13 22.95
C ASP A 758 -5.22 -18.11 21.98
N TYR A 759 -3.89 -18.21 21.97
CA TYR A 759 -3.15 -19.25 21.25
C TYR A 759 -3.57 -20.67 21.67
N LEU A 760 -3.50 -20.97 22.97
CA LEU A 760 -3.71 -22.34 23.48
C LEU A 760 -5.18 -22.79 23.41
N PHE A 761 -6.13 -21.87 23.53
CA PHE A 761 -7.53 -22.23 23.76
C PHE A 761 -8.53 -21.61 22.77
N LYS A 762 -8.13 -20.61 21.97
CA LYS A 762 -9.03 -19.91 21.04
C LYS A 762 -8.57 -19.92 19.59
N GLY A 763 -7.44 -20.57 19.28
CA GLY A 763 -6.88 -20.59 17.93
C GLY A 763 -6.26 -19.26 17.52
N GLY A 764 -5.78 -18.47 18.49
CA GLY A 764 -5.00 -17.27 18.25
C GLY A 764 -3.63 -17.58 17.62
N PRO A 765 -2.93 -16.54 17.13
CA PRO A 765 -1.61 -16.68 16.52
C PRO A 765 -0.59 -17.29 17.50
N ALA A 766 0.40 -17.99 16.95
CA ALA A 766 1.47 -18.58 17.75
C ALA A 766 2.47 -17.50 18.19
N PRO A 767 3.03 -17.59 19.41
CA PRO A 767 4.17 -16.77 19.80
C PRO A 767 5.28 -16.94 18.78
N ASN A 768 5.93 -15.84 18.39
CA ASN A 768 6.99 -15.84 17.40
C ASN A 768 8.25 -15.19 17.99
N PRO A 769 9.35 -15.95 18.16
CA PRO A 769 9.52 -17.38 17.99
C PRO A 769 8.72 -18.20 18.99
N LEU A 770 8.28 -19.41 18.61
CA LEU A 770 7.49 -20.31 19.49
C LEU A 770 8.03 -20.44 20.92
N TRP A 771 9.35 -20.48 21.10
CA TRP A 771 9.95 -20.68 22.42
C TRP A 771 9.73 -19.53 23.40
N VAL A 772 9.33 -18.33 22.95
CA VAL A 772 9.00 -17.21 23.85
C VAL A 772 7.73 -17.51 24.66
N GLY A 773 6.82 -18.31 24.11
CA GLY A 773 5.62 -18.80 24.80
C GLY A 773 5.88 -19.87 25.85
N ASP A 774 7.05 -20.52 25.83
CA ASP A 774 7.49 -21.51 26.84
C ASP A 774 8.07 -20.77 28.06
N ALA A 775 7.23 -19.99 28.74
CA ALA A 775 7.61 -19.09 29.83
C ALA A 775 8.33 -19.82 30.99
N ASN A 776 8.02 -21.10 31.21
CA ASN A 776 8.61 -21.89 32.29
C ASN A 776 9.87 -22.69 31.87
N SER A 777 10.22 -22.67 30.58
CA SER A 777 11.37 -23.36 30.00
C SER A 777 11.36 -24.89 30.15
N ASP A 778 10.18 -25.51 30.10
CA ASP A 778 10.01 -26.97 30.12
C ASP A 778 10.05 -27.61 28.72
N GLY A 779 10.14 -26.78 27.67
CA GLY A 779 10.23 -27.19 26.27
C GLY A 779 8.87 -27.40 25.60
N THR A 780 7.76 -27.03 26.26
CA THR A 780 6.41 -27.16 25.71
C THR A 780 5.50 -25.98 26.07
N ILE A 781 4.98 -25.27 25.07
CA ILE A 781 3.97 -24.21 25.31
C ILE A 781 2.65 -24.85 25.73
N ASN A 782 2.24 -24.65 26.97
CA ASN A 782 1.02 -25.21 27.54
C ASN A 782 0.45 -24.34 28.68
N SER A 783 -0.60 -24.83 29.35
CA SER A 783 -1.24 -24.10 30.45
C SER A 783 -0.30 -23.76 31.62
N ALA A 784 0.81 -24.48 31.77
CA ALA A 784 1.81 -24.23 32.80
C ALA A 784 2.56 -22.90 32.57
N ASP A 785 2.75 -22.48 31.32
CA ASP A 785 3.37 -21.19 30.98
C ASP A 785 2.49 -20.02 31.36
N VAL A 786 1.19 -20.12 31.08
CA VAL A 786 0.18 -19.15 31.54
C VAL A 786 0.22 -19.02 33.07
N VAL A 787 0.27 -20.15 33.79
CA VAL A 787 0.36 -20.16 35.26
C VAL A 787 1.69 -19.57 35.75
N TYR A 788 2.78 -19.82 35.04
CA TYR A 788 4.10 -19.29 35.36
C TYR A 788 4.09 -17.76 35.28
N LEU A 789 3.60 -17.18 34.18
CA LEU A 789 3.47 -15.74 33.98
C LEU A 789 2.55 -15.08 35.03
N ILE A 790 1.41 -15.71 35.37
CA ILE A 790 0.55 -15.22 36.45
C ILE A 790 1.31 -15.18 37.79
N ASN A 791 2.12 -16.20 38.09
CA ASN A 791 2.86 -16.23 39.34
C ASN A 791 3.98 -15.17 39.35
N TYR A 792 4.70 -15.00 38.24
CA TYR A 792 5.69 -13.95 38.07
C TYR A 792 5.07 -12.56 38.30
N LEU A 793 4.05 -12.20 37.52
CA LEU A 793 3.46 -10.85 37.50
C LEU A 793 2.68 -10.51 38.77
N PHE A 794 1.98 -11.48 39.36
CA PHE A 794 1.01 -11.19 40.42
C PHE A 794 1.32 -11.84 41.77
N LYS A 795 2.28 -12.77 41.85
CA LYS A 795 2.57 -13.52 43.09
C LYS A 795 4.03 -13.50 43.51
N GLY A 796 4.87 -12.67 42.88
CA GLY A 796 6.30 -12.59 43.19
C GLY A 796 7.06 -13.87 42.85
N GLY A 797 6.60 -14.60 41.82
CA GLY A 797 7.33 -15.71 41.23
C GLY A 797 8.62 -15.23 40.55
N PRO A 798 9.56 -16.16 40.26
CA PRO A 798 10.78 -15.82 39.54
C PRO A 798 10.45 -15.31 38.11
N PRO A 799 11.25 -14.39 37.56
CA PRO A 799 11.14 -14.02 36.14
C PRO A 799 11.34 -15.25 35.24
N PRO A 800 10.77 -15.27 34.03
CA PRO A 800 11.13 -16.25 33.02
C PRO A 800 12.65 -16.26 32.79
N ALA A 801 13.21 -17.44 32.53
CA ALA A 801 14.64 -17.57 32.29
C ALA A 801 14.99 -16.95 30.93
N CYS A 802 15.95 -16.01 30.89
CA CYS A 802 16.58 -15.63 29.63
C CYS A 802 17.24 -16.87 28.99
N PRO A 803 17.24 -16.98 27.64
CA PRO A 803 17.93 -18.04 26.91
C PRO A 803 19.36 -18.31 27.39
#